data_AF-A0A2E5EBZ9-F1
#
_entry.id   AF-A0A2E5EBZ9-F1
#
_cell.length_a   1.000
_cell.length_b   1.000
_cell.length_c   1.000
_cell.angle_alpha   90.00
_cell.angle_beta   90.00
_cell.angle_gamma   90.00
#
_symmetry.space_group_name_H-M   'P 1'
#
loop_
_entity.id
_entity.type
_entity.pdbx_description
1 polymer ?
#
loop_
_entity_poly.entity_id
_entity_poly.type
_entity_poly.pdbx_seq_one_letter_code
_entity_poly.pdbx_strand_id
1 'polypeptide(L)'
;MLTSLPAMALEQNLLVNGQFDNSTANWSLSGNVGVGDEGWEDDSSLRLVPQPGITAQAVQRVYGLEPQTRYTIAARVRSSSNLVPPILAVRNGAQIDKATGWIAIDDQNKWIEQRFEIFTGKDQTAVDVTLQAWKTELEAVVMFDDIRFCKGRIEAPTADPGEADFPTAPPITTAPGTGDNIITNGDLSDESGRGWALGIEASIVDVDGQPAFKLLSTADTSRVSQPIQLALPPDQVWKITAEAKVDPGVISNLYVTSNEGLLANLPISSTSWQSIEIPVETGENWTSNLKLTLENWKNQPGSAWFRNIRWEAIGGEWSPTTDQEPVPQLEVLEDDFSSGLSKEDWLISTKSWGGDNGGVSPLNVSIIDDVDNGVPIKALRLQANGDLYDGDIEHNGRQTRVGAAIATRQYYASGRYEVRAKVAPELGAVTAFWPFHYIDYQKAEQGYWHEPNPRRNTEIDWEFPTDLRGTGEEQAALYGIDPEEIAFTNARTNSWGGQFGGEGGEHKGRRVLHDAEGNIVDLAQDSANGIYHTYTIEWHSGSDLGDDGDTRDQVGCVRWYFDDILIDELLDVEFGQGNVPFRAARFWIGVWFAAAGYGDEVGWGGSPNFDETSLDIAWVRIEPFGEPRDTWVRETVPNIEWATPDQYPGDVEVPDCPSDLDGNQIVDVVDLLDMLGLWGQPEGDVTGDGQCDVVDVLALIADWGPCA
;
A
#
# COMPACT_ATOMS: atom_id res chain seq x y z
N MET A 1 10.79 35.96 30.49
CA MET A 1 11.24 36.66 29.26
C MET A 1 10.85 35.74 28.12
N LEU A 2 9.81 36.13 27.37
CA LEU A 2 9.31 35.39 26.22
C LEU A 2 10.38 35.43 25.12
N THR A 3 10.91 34.27 24.77
CA THR A 3 11.73 34.11 23.56
C THR A 3 10.79 33.94 22.39
N SER A 4 10.70 35.00 21.59
CA SER A 4 10.06 35.02 20.27
C SER A 4 10.66 33.92 19.39
N LEU A 5 9.81 33.07 18.82
CA LEU A 5 10.14 32.22 17.69
C LEU A 5 10.59 33.11 16.50
N PRO A 6 11.53 32.66 15.66
CA PRO A 6 12.04 33.46 14.56
C PRO A 6 10.97 33.62 13.49
N ALA A 7 10.60 34.87 13.21
CA ALA A 7 9.83 35.23 12.03
C ALA A 7 10.70 35.02 10.77
N MET A 8 10.61 33.84 10.15
CA MET A 8 10.68 33.79 8.70
C MET A 8 9.36 34.35 8.17
N ALA A 9 9.43 35.22 7.16
CA ALA A 9 8.31 36.05 6.71
C ALA A 9 7.10 35.20 6.32
N LEU A 10 6.08 35.13 7.20
CA LEU A 10 4.72 34.75 6.80
C LEU A 10 4.26 35.78 5.76
N GLU A 11 4.11 35.34 4.51
CA GLU A 11 3.38 36.12 3.52
C GLU A 11 1.98 36.44 4.06
N GLN A 12 1.51 37.65 3.75
CA GLN A 12 0.27 38.23 4.27
C GLN A 12 -0.92 37.28 4.09
N ASN A 13 -1.62 36.94 5.19
CA ASN A 13 -2.89 36.22 5.13
C ASN A 13 -3.86 36.98 4.21
N LEU A 14 -4.34 36.31 3.16
CA LEU A 14 -5.18 36.89 2.12
C LEU A 14 -6.66 36.94 2.53
N LEU A 15 -7.03 36.24 3.60
CA LEU A 15 -8.35 36.34 4.21
C LEU A 15 -8.45 37.58 5.09
N VAL A 16 -9.63 38.21 5.04
CA VAL A 16 -9.99 39.32 5.92
C VAL A 16 -10.85 38.76 7.05
N ASN A 17 -10.53 39.12 8.30
CA ASN A 17 -11.28 38.71 9.48
C ASN A 17 -11.34 37.17 9.64
N GLY A 18 -10.17 36.51 9.56
CA GLY A 18 -10.02 35.07 9.79
C GLY A 18 -9.96 34.64 11.26
N GLN A 19 -9.75 35.60 12.19
CA GLN A 19 -9.80 35.39 13.66
C GLN A 19 -11.21 35.62 14.24
N PHE A 20 -12.12 36.19 13.42
CA PHE A 20 -13.50 36.49 13.80
C PHE A 20 -13.71 37.42 15.01
N ASP A 21 -12.72 38.21 15.44
CA ASP A 21 -12.75 39.19 16.55
C ASP A 21 -14.11 39.90 16.73
N ASN A 22 -15.04 39.27 17.46
CA ASN A 22 -16.40 39.74 17.72
C ASN A 22 -17.24 40.09 16.47
N SER A 23 -16.87 39.65 15.25
CA SER A 23 -17.65 39.94 14.05
C SER A 23 -17.50 38.90 12.93
N THR A 24 -18.54 38.77 12.10
CA THR A 24 -18.52 37.97 10.85
C THR A 24 -18.35 38.86 9.61
N ALA A 25 -17.86 40.09 9.78
CA ALA A 25 -17.69 41.02 8.66
C ALA A 25 -16.78 40.39 7.58
N ASN A 26 -17.10 40.65 6.31
CA ASN A 26 -16.43 40.12 5.12
C ASN A 26 -16.68 38.63 4.81
N TRP A 27 -17.56 37.96 5.57
CA TRP A 27 -18.03 36.62 5.28
C TRP A 27 -19.50 36.62 4.86
N SER A 28 -19.82 35.87 3.81
CA SER A 28 -21.19 35.61 3.38
C SER A 28 -21.74 34.41 4.12
N LEU A 29 -22.81 34.60 4.89
CA LEU A 29 -23.34 33.57 5.79
C LEU A 29 -24.62 32.94 5.23
N SER A 30 -24.80 31.64 5.49
CA SER A 30 -26.03 30.90 5.25
C SER A 30 -26.29 29.91 6.38
N GLY A 31 -27.56 29.70 6.75
CA GLY A 31 -27.93 28.87 7.90
C GLY A 31 -27.68 29.57 9.24
N ASN A 32 -27.52 28.79 10.31
CA ASN A 32 -27.30 29.31 11.66
C ASN A 32 -25.80 29.47 11.94
N VAL A 33 -25.32 30.70 11.72
CA VAL A 33 -23.91 31.08 11.88
C VAL A 33 -23.82 32.37 12.69
N GLY A 34 -22.88 32.43 13.63
CA GLY A 34 -22.62 33.61 14.45
C GLY A 34 -21.19 33.61 15.00
N VAL A 35 -20.90 34.55 15.89
CA VAL A 35 -19.64 34.57 16.64
C VAL A 35 -19.86 33.87 17.98
N GLY A 36 -18.96 32.95 18.34
CA GLY A 36 -18.92 32.28 19.64
C GLY A 36 -18.17 33.11 20.68
N ASP A 37 -18.29 32.69 21.94
CA ASP A 37 -17.62 33.24 23.12
C ASP A 37 -16.41 32.40 23.58
N GLU A 38 -15.97 31.47 22.73
CA GLU A 38 -14.79 30.62 22.93
C GLU A 38 -13.97 30.65 21.64
N GLY A 39 -12.66 30.88 21.73
CA GLY A 39 -11.69 30.83 20.62
C GLY A 39 -10.55 29.86 20.91
N TRP A 40 -9.59 29.77 19.99
CA TRP A 40 -8.35 29.00 20.21
C TRP A 40 -7.38 29.75 21.12
N GLU A 41 -7.13 31.04 20.83
CA GLU A 41 -6.23 31.91 21.60
C GLU A 41 -6.96 33.02 22.37
N ASP A 42 -8.26 33.22 22.11
CA ASP A 42 -9.08 34.25 22.75
C ASP A 42 -10.54 33.79 23.01
N ASP A 43 -11.45 34.74 23.25
CA ASP A 43 -12.87 34.49 23.53
C ASP A 43 -13.75 34.68 22.27
N SER A 44 -13.22 34.45 21.07
CA SER A 44 -13.92 34.69 19.81
C SER A 44 -13.65 33.61 18.77
N SER A 45 -14.68 33.16 18.06
CA SER A 45 -14.53 32.28 16.90
C SER A 45 -15.80 32.31 16.04
N LEU A 46 -15.75 31.76 14.83
CA LEU A 46 -16.95 31.54 14.04
C LEU A 46 -17.66 30.27 14.53
N ARG A 47 -18.92 30.42 14.94
CA ARG A 47 -19.77 29.35 15.48
C ARG A 47 -20.85 28.96 14.47
N LEU A 48 -20.87 27.69 14.05
CA LEU A 48 -21.82 27.10 13.12
C LEU A 48 -22.67 26.05 13.86
N VAL A 49 -23.99 26.14 13.67
CA VAL A 49 -24.94 25.15 14.22
C VAL A 49 -25.76 24.57 13.06
N PRO A 50 -25.45 23.36 12.58
CA PRO A 50 -26.27 22.73 11.55
C PRO A 50 -27.66 22.38 12.09
N GLN A 51 -28.62 22.25 11.18
CA GLN A 51 -29.99 21.83 11.49
C GLN A 51 -30.46 20.77 10.49
N PRO A 52 -31.55 20.05 10.81
CA PRO A 52 -32.24 19.17 9.85
C PRO A 52 -32.48 19.88 8.52
N GLY A 53 -31.88 19.37 7.44
CA GLY A 53 -32.04 19.94 6.10
C GLY A 53 -31.27 21.25 5.81
N ILE A 54 -30.65 21.90 6.80
CA ILE A 54 -30.01 23.22 6.66
C ILE A 54 -28.54 23.15 7.09
N THR A 55 -27.64 23.36 6.12
CA THR A 55 -26.20 23.51 6.34
C THR A 55 -25.91 24.91 6.90
N ALA A 56 -25.11 24.99 7.97
CA ALA A 56 -24.55 26.25 8.45
C ALA A 56 -23.22 26.49 7.72
N GLN A 57 -23.02 27.71 7.19
CA GLN A 57 -21.91 27.99 6.28
C GLN A 57 -21.50 29.46 6.29
N ALA A 58 -20.19 29.69 6.20
CA ALA A 58 -19.59 30.98 5.87
C ALA A 58 -18.70 30.85 4.64
N VAL A 59 -18.74 31.84 3.74
CA VAL A 59 -17.90 31.88 2.53
C VAL A 59 -17.24 33.25 2.40
N GLN A 60 -15.94 33.26 2.10
CA GLN A 60 -15.23 34.45 1.66
C GLN A 60 -14.58 34.18 0.32
N ARG A 61 -14.90 35.02 -0.68
CA ARG A 61 -14.21 34.99 -1.97
C ARG A 61 -12.94 35.83 -1.88
N VAL A 62 -11.80 35.19 -2.13
CA VAL A 62 -10.48 35.83 -2.17
C VAL A 62 -10.16 36.19 -3.61
N TYR A 63 -9.78 37.45 -3.87
CA TYR A 63 -9.48 37.97 -5.20
C TYR A 63 -8.00 38.37 -5.32
N GLY A 64 -7.52 38.52 -6.55
CA GLY A 64 -6.16 39.02 -6.83
C GLY A 64 -5.09 37.94 -6.72
N LEU A 65 -5.48 36.67 -6.83
CA LEU A 65 -4.54 35.55 -6.86
C LEU A 65 -3.76 35.54 -8.18
N GLU A 66 -2.54 35.04 -8.13
CA GLU A 66 -1.72 34.77 -9.29
C GLU A 66 -2.20 33.45 -9.93
N PRO A 67 -2.36 33.38 -11.27
CA PRO A 67 -2.60 32.13 -11.95
C PRO A 67 -1.40 31.19 -11.83
N GLN A 68 -1.63 29.88 -11.96
CA GLN A 68 -0.57 28.84 -11.85
C GLN A 68 0.34 29.08 -10.64
N THR A 69 -0.27 29.17 -9.46
CA THR A 69 0.44 29.46 -8.22
C THR A 69 -0.09 28.57 -7.10
N ARG A 70 0.84 28.06 -6.27
CA ARG A 70 0.53 27.33 -5.05
C ARG A 70 0.05 28.27 -3.95
N TYR A 71 -0.97 27.83 -3.20
CA TYR A 71 -1.43 28.47 -1.97
C TYR A 71 -1.68 27.40 -0.90
N THR A 72 -1.58 27.77 0.38
CA THR A 72 -2.00 26.92 1.50
C THR A 72 -3.16 27.55 2.25
N ILE A 73 -4.19 26.75 2.55
CA ILE A 73 -5.24 27.08 3.50
C ILE A 73 -4.97 26.34 4.82
N ALA A 74 -5.13 27.03 5.95
CA ALA A 74 -5.11 26.44 7.29
C ALA A 74 -6.22 27.05 8.16
N ALA A 75 -6.73 26.27 9.10
CA ALA A 75 -7.75 26.69 10.06
C ALA A 75 -7.56 25.95 11.39
N ARG A 76 -7.78 26.65 12.51
CA ARG A 76 -8.10 25.99 13.77
C ARG A 76 -9.58 25.63 13.76
N VAL A 77 -9.87 24.37 14.05
CA VAL A 77 -11.24 23.84 14.02
C VAL A 77 -11.54 23.06 15.28
N ARG A 78 -12.81 23.10 15.70
CA ARG A 78 -13.32 22.32 16.82
C ARG A 78 -14.74 21.89 16.53
N SER A 79 -15.10 20.66 16.90
CA SER A 79 -16.48 20.22 16.84
C SER A 79 -16.89 19.51 18.11
N SER A 80 -18.12 19.76 18.56
CA SER A 80 -18.69 19.10 19.72
C SER A 80 -19.09 17.64 19.46
N SER A 81 -19.05 17.18 18.20
CA SER A 81 -19.38 15.81 17.80
C SER A 81 -18.48 15.34 16.66
N ASN A 82 -17.82 14.20 16.85
CA ASN A 82 -17.01 13.57 15.79
C ASN A 82 -17.81 13.15 14.55
N LEU A 83 -19.12 12.97 14.70
CA LEU A 83 -20.05 12.67 13.60
C LEU A 83 -20.48 13.91 12.80
N VAL A 84 -20.11 15.11 13.27
CA VAL A 84 -20.40 16.38 12.60
C VAL A 84 -19.09 17.15 12.45
N PRO A 85 -18.19 16.68 11.57
CA PRO A 85 -16.87 17.28 11.42
C PRO A 85 -16.95 18.69 10.78
N PRO A 86 -16.02 19.59 11.14
CA PRO A 86 -15.81 20.83 10.40
C PRO A 86 -15.43 20.52 8.96
N ILE A 87 -16.05 21.24 8.01
CA ILE A 87 -15.68 21.19 6.60
C ILE A 87 -14.98 22.49 6.21
N LEU A 88 -13.67 22.40 5.97
CA LEU A 88 -12.85 23.47 5.39
C LEU A 88 -12.64 23.16 3.91
N ALA A 89 -13.08 24.06 3.02
CA ALA A 89 -13.01 23.84 1.58
C ALA A 89 -12.52 25.08 0.82
N VAL A 90 -11.82 24.82 -0.29
CA VAL A 90 -11.48 25.83 -1.31
C VAL A 90 -12.11 25.42 -2.62
N ARG A 91 -12.92 26.30 -3.21
CA ARG A 91 -13.74 26.02 -4.39
C ARG A 91 -13.70 27.15 -5.41
N ASN A 92 -14.22 26.91 -6.62
CA ASN A 92 -14.51 27.95 -7.63
C ASN A 92 -13.30 28.82 -7.98
N GLY A 93 -12.23 28.17 -8.47
CA GLY A 93 -11.03 28.81 -9.02
C GLY A 93 -9.71 28.10 -8.68
N ALA A 94 -9.74 27.12 -7.78
CA ALA A 94 -8.65 26.15 -7.69
C ALA A 94 -8.64 25.27 -8.96
N GLN A 95 -7.47 24.75 -9.33
CA GLN A 95 -7.32 23.74 -10.38
C GLN A 95 -8.17 22.51 -10.05
N ILE A 96 -8.21 22.15 -8.76
CA ILE A 96 -9.05 21.09 -8.20
C ILE A 96 -9.71 21.65 -6.95
N ASP A 97 -11.04 21.57 -6.88
CA ASP A 97 -11.79 21.92 -5.67
C ASP A 97 -11.48 20.91 -4.57
N LYS A 98 -11.14 21.39 -3.36
CA LYS A 98 -10.71 20.54 -2.24
C LYS A 98 -11.50 20.84 -0.97
N ALA A 99 -11.68 19.82 -0.15
CA ALA A 99 -12.26 19.95 1.18
C ALA A 99 -11.71 18.89 2.12
N THR A 100 -11.53 19.25 3.39
CA THR A 100 -11.41 18.29 4.50
C THR A 100 -12.71 18.26 5.29
N GLY A 101 -13.01 17.15 5.96
CA GLY A 101 -14.31 16.91 6.58
C GLY A 101 -14.30 15.73 7.54
N TRP A 102 -13.26 15.60 8.37
CA TRP A 102 -13.12 14.51 9.34
C TRP A 102 -12.45 14.97 10.64
N ILE A 103 -12.84 14.37 11.76
CA ILE A 103 -12.15 14.46 13.06
C ILE A 103 -12.14 13.10 13.77
N ALA A 104 -11.05 12.81 14.47
CA ALA A 104 -10.94 11.61 15.29
C ALA A 104 -11.92 11.68 16.49
N ILE A 105 -12.29 10.52 17.05
CA ILE A 105 -13.09 10.44 18.27
C ILE A 105 -12.41 11.20 19.42
N ASP A 106 -11.09 11.01 19.57
CA ASP A 106 -10.30 11.63 20.63
C ASP A 106 -10.00 13.12 20.40
N ASP A 107 -10.29 13.62 19.20
CA ASP A 107 -10.18 15.04 18.83
C ASP A 107 -11.51 15.80 19.04
N GLN A 108 -12.59 15.12 19.42
CA GLN A 108 -13.86 15.77 19.74
C GLN A 108 -13.70 16.78 20.88
N ASN A 109 -14.32 17.95 20.74
CA ASN A 109 -14.22 19.09 21.66
C ASN A 109 -12.81 19.67 21.81
N LYS A 110 -11.82 19.26 21.01
CA LYS A 110 -10.49 19.86 21.00
C LYS A 110 -10.33 20.78 19.78
N TRP A 111 -9.53 21.82 19.94
CA TRP A 111 -9.05 22.59 18.82
C TRP A 111 -7.93 21.82 18.13
N ILE A 112 -8.02 21.67 16.82
CA ILE A 112 -7.00 21.03 15.99
C ILE A 112 -6.73 21.90 14.76
N GLU A 113 -5.55 21.78 14.17
CA GLU A 113 -5.26 22.40 12.87
C GLU A 113 -5.69 21.48 11.72
N GLN A 114 -6.47 22.04 10.79
CA GLN A 114 -6.74 21.46 9.47
C GLN A 114 -6.09 22.34 8.41
N ARG A 115 -5.41 21.74 7.43
CA ARG A 115 -4.75 22.47 6.34
C ARG A 115 -4.55 21.60 5.11
N PHE A 116 -4.37 22.24 3.96
CA PHE A 116 -3.98 21.60 2.70
C PHE A 116 -3.55 22.65 1.66
N GLU A 117 -2.86 22.20 0.62
CA GLU A 117 -2.40 23.02 -0.50
C GLU A 117 -3.40 23.02 -1.65
N ILE A 118 -3.47 24.12 -2.40
CA ILE A 118 -4.21 24.25 -3.65
C ILE A 118 -3.35 24.95 -4.70
N PHE A 119 -3.73 24.73 -5.96
CA PHE A 119 -3.13 25.40 -7.11
C PHE A 119 -4.20 26.22 -7.83
N THR A 120 -3.86 27.42 -8.30
CA THR A 120 -4.72 28.18 -9.22
C THR A 120 -4.52 27.71 -10.66
N GLY A 121 -5.60 27.63 -11.44
CA GLY A 121 -5.52 27.34 -12.87
C GLY A 121 -4.92 28.48 -13.71
N LYS A 122 -4.69 28.23 -15.01
CA LYS A 122 -4.05 29.15 -15.97
C LYS A 122 -4.63 30.57 -16.04
N ASP A 123 -5.94 30.69 -15.84
CA ASP A 123 -6.66 31.96 -15.91
C ASP A 123 -7.39 32.30 -14.59
N GLN A 124 -7.06 31.61 -13.51
CA GLN A 124 -7.77 31.75 -12.23
C GLN A 124 -7.07 32.75 -11.31
N THR A 125 -7.82 33.77 -10.90
CA THR A 125 -7.30 34.86 -10.04
C THR A 125 -8.12 35.05 -8.76
N ALA A 126 -9.00 34.10 -8.44
CA ALA A 126 -9.86 34.15 -7.26
C ALA A 126 -10.35 32.76 -6.88
N VAL A 127 -10.57 32.52 -5.59
CA VAL A 127 -11.16 31.28 -5.05
C VAL A 127 -12.18 31.61 -3.96
N ASP A 128 -13.07 30.66 -3.68
CA ASP A 128 -13.97 30.70 -2.53
C ASP A 128 -13.41 29.85 -1.40
N VAL A 129 -13.08 30.46 -0.26
CA VAL A 129 -12.83 29.74 0.99
C VAL A 129 -14.17 29.54 1.70
N THR A 130 -14.50 28.29 1.97
CA THR A 130 -15.78 27.88 2.55
C THR A 130 -15.57 27.14 3.86
N LEU A 131 -16.28 27.60 4.90
CA LEU A 131 -16.34 26.99 6.22
C LEU A 131 -17.76 26.45 6.42
N GLN A 132 -17.91 25.16 6.73
CA GLN A 132 -19.19 24.47 6.71
C GLN A 132 -19.37 23.53 7.90
N ALA A 133 -20.61 23.43 8.37
CA ALA A 133 -21.12 22.35 9.19
C ALA A 133 -22.33 21.74 8.46
N TRP A 134 -22.16 20.51 7.98
CA TRP A 134 -23.17 19.85 7.14
C TRP A 134 -24.45 19.59 7.92
N LYS A 135 -25.60 19.80 7.26
CA LYS A 135 -26.94 19.51 7.79
C LYS A 135 -27.01 18.13 8.45
N THR A 136 -27.63 18.06 9.61
CA THR A 136 -27.75 16.83 10.41
C THR A 136 -28.91 16.94 11.39
N GLU A 137 -29.38 15.79 11.88
CA GLU A 137 -30.35 15.70 12.99
C GLU A 137 -29.66 15.79 14.36
N LEU A 138 -28.32 15.69 14.41
CA LEU A 138 -27.54 15.73 15.64
C LEU A 138 -27.41 17.17 16.17
N GLU A 139 -27.55 17.35 17.47
CA GLU A 139 -27.20 18.60 18.14
C GLU A 139 -25.67 18.72 18.21
N ALA A 140 -25.10 19.55 17.34
CA ALA A 140 -23.66 19.78 17.30
C ALA A 140 -23.34 21.26 17.09
N VAL A 141 -22.16 21.66 17.56
CA VAL A 141 -21.57 22.98 17.33
C VAL A 141 -20.22 22.75 16.67
N VAL A 142 -20.01 23.41 15.55
CA VAL A 142 -18.74 23.45 14.83
C VAL A 142 -18.17 24.86 14.93
N MET A 143 -16.88 24.97 15.23
CA MET A 143 -16.20 26.23 15.46
C MET A 143 -14.96 26.32 14.58
N PHE A 144 -14.71 27.52 14.04
CA PHE A 144 -13.59 27.86 13.18
C PHE A 144 -12.90 29.11 13.70
N ASP A 145 -11.57 29.08 13.76
CA ASP A 145 -10.73 30.17 14.21
C ASP A 145 -9.37 30.15 13.49
N ASP A 146 -8.58 31.23 13.58
CA ASP A 146 -7.27 31.39 12.94
C ASP A 146 -7.20 30.92 11.48
N ILE A 147 -8.17 31.38 10.66
CA ILE A 147 -8.25 30.99 9.25
C ILE A 147 -7.21 31.76 8.43
N ARG A 148 -6.30 31.01 7.80
CA ARG A 148 -5.15 31.53 7.07
C ARG A 148 -5.17 31.01 5.64
N PHE A 149 -5.13 31.91 4.67
CA PHE A 149 -4.91 31.58 3.26
C PHE A 149 -3.69 32.34 2.76
N CYS A 150 -2.60 31.62 2.52
CA CYS A 150 -1.29 32.19 2.21
C CYS A 150 -0.81 31.71 0.85
N LYS A 151 -0.07 32.56 0.12
CA LYS A 151 0.64 32.14 -1.09
C LYS A 151 1.84 31.27 -0.70
N GLY A 152 2.13 30.28 -1.55
CA GLY A 152 3.18 29.29 -1.32
C GLY A 152 2.81 28.23 -0.29
N ARG A 153 3.79 27.39 0.03
CA ARG A 153 3.73 26.40 1.11
C ARG A 153 4.09 27.06 2.44
N ILE A 154 3.34 26.75 3.49
CA ILE A 154 3.70 27.13 4.86
C ILE A 154 4.24 25.90 5.61
N GLU A 155 5.19 26.11 6.52
CA GLU A 155 5.79 25.03 7.31
C GLU A 155 4.72 24.20 8.04
N ALA A 156 4.96 22.90 8.15
CA ALA A 156 4.09 21.99 8.91
C ALA A 156 4.00 22.46 10.38
N PRO A 157 2.81 22.43 11.00
CA PRO A 157 2.68 22.78 12.40
C PRO A 157 3.39 21.75 13.29
N THR A 158 3.72 22.16 14.51
CA THR A 158 4.10 21.23 15.59
C THR A 158 2.90 20.97 16.50
N ALA A 159 3.02 20.01 17.40
CA ALA A 159 2.05 19.84 18.47
C ALA A 159 1.90 21.13 19.29
N ASP A 160 0.70 21.36 19.81
CA ASP A 160 0.41 22.55 20.60
C ASP A 160 1.16 22.53 21.94
N PRO A 161 1.51 23.71 22.50
CA PRO A 161 2.28 23.76 23.74
C PRO A 161 1.61 22.99 24.89
N GLY A 162 2.31 21.96 25.39
CA GLY A 162 1.83 21.11 26.49
C GLY A 162 1.14 19.83 26.04
N GLU A 163 0.90 19.65 24.73
CA GLU A 163 0.48 18.39 24.14
C GLU A 163 1.70 17.52 23.77
N ALA A 164 1.46 16.22 23.57
CA ALA A 164 2.49 15.31 23.09
C ALA A 164 2.88 15.60 21.63
N ASP A 165 4.14 15.34 21.28
CA ASP A 165 4.61 15.44 19.90
C ASP A 165 3.75 14.59 18.96
N PHE A 166 3.63 15.05 17.72
CA PHE A 166 2.87 14.31 16.71
C PHE A 166 3.48 12.93 16.45
N PRO A 167 2.64 11.90 16.26
CA PRO A 167 3.13 10.58 15.95
C PRO A 167 3.85 10.57 14.60
N THR A 168 4.91 9.76 14.52
CA THR A 168 5.62 9.44 13.27
C THR A 168 5.15 8.08 12.75
N ALA A 169 5.44 7.77 11.48
CA ALA A 169 5.14 6.46 10.89
C ALA A 169 5.75 5.32 11.75
N PRO A 170 5.04 4.21 11.98
CA PRO A 170 5.60 3.07 12.72
C PRO A 170 6.80 2.50 11.96
N PRO A 171 7.84 1.96 12.62
CA PRO A 171 8.96 1.34 11.90
C PRO A 171 8.48 0.11 11.10
N ILE A 172 9.15 -0.20 9.98
CA ILE A 172 8.97 -1.46 9.26
C ILE A 172 9.94 -2.50 9.81
N THR A 173 9.54 -3.76 9.77
CA THR A 173 10.46 -4.87 9.99
C THR A 173 11.05 -5.33 8.66
N THR A 174 12.37 -5.34 8.55
CA THR A 174 13.11 -5.99 7.46
C THR A 174 13.77 -7.26 7.99
N ALA A 175 14.25 -8.13 7.10
CA ALA A 175 15.01 -9.31 7.53
C ALA A 175 16.24 -8.87 8.36
N PRO A 176 16.38 -9.33 9.61
CA PRO A 176 17.50 -8.96 10.47
C PRO A 176 18.80 -9.69 10.09
N GLY A 177 19.95 -9.12 10.44
CA GLY A 177 21.20 -9.86 10.46
C GLY A 177 21.31 -10.76 11.71
N THR A 178 22.09 -11.83 11.63
CA THR A 178 22.38 -12.69 12.80
C THR A 178 22.90 -11.86 13.98
N GLY A 179 22.27 -11.99 15.15
CA GLY A 179 22.60 -11.27 16.38
C GLY A 179 21.82 -9.97 16.60
N ASP A 180 21.08 -9.49 15.61
CA ASP A 180 20.24 -8.30 15.75
C ASP A 180 19.08 -8.56 16.71
N ASN A 181 18.57 -7.49 17.33
CA ASN A 181 17.37 -7.58 18.15
C ASN A 181 16.13 -7.35 17.28
N ILE A 182 15.30 -8.38 17.15
CA ILE A 182 14.02 -8.31 16.42
C ILE A 182 13.00 -7.41 17.13
N ILE A 183 13.14 -7.27 18.46
CA ILE A 183 12.23 -6.45 19.25
C ILE A 183 12.53 -4.97 19.01
N THR A 184 11.55 -4.28 18.43
CA THR A 184 11.61 -2.83 18.25
C THR A 184 11.46 -2.14 19.61
N ASN A 185 12.35 -1.18 19.89
CA ASN A 185 12.35 -0.41 21.15
C ASN A 185 12.31 -1.30 22.41
N GLY A 186 13.01 -2.45 22.39
CA GLY A 186 13.03 -3.38 23.52
C GLY A 186 13.79 -2.88 24.76
N ASP A 187 14.67 -1.89 24.58
CA ASP A 187 15.37 -1.20 25.67
C ASP A 187 14.56 -0.02 26.26
N LEU A 188 13.45 0.36 25.61
CA LEU A 188 12.58 1.46 25.99
C LEU A 188 13.28 2.82 26.02
N SER A 189 14.30 3.00 25.18
CA SER A 189 14.98 4.28 25.00
C SER A 189 14.07 5.35 24.36
N ASP A 190 13.05 4.93 23.60
CA ASP A 190 11.95 5.79 23.15
C ASP A 190 10.77 5.69 24.14
N GLU A 191 10.61 6.74 24.95
CA GLU A 191 9.61 6.84 26.03
C GLU A 191 8.16 6.81 25.53
N SER A 192 7.92 7.03 24.23
CA SER A 192 6.58 6.88 23.65
C SER A 192 6.10 5.43 23.62
N GLY A 193 7.03 4.46 23.76
CA GLY A 193 6.72 3.04 23.59
C GLY A 193 6.51 2.65 22.13
N ARG A 194 7.09 3.40 21.19
CA ARG A 194 6.98 3.14 19.74
C ARG A 194 7.21 1.67 19.40
N GLY A 195 6.33 1.12 18.58
CA GLY A 195 6.32 -0.30 18.21
C GLY A 195 5.61 -1.23 19.21
N TRP A 196 5.11 -0.72 20.34
CA TRP A 196 4.36 -1.50 21.32
C TRP A 196 2.91 -1.01 21.46
N ALA A 197 1.99 -1.95 21.57
CA ALA A 197 0.61 -1.69 21.94
C ALA A 197 0.47 -1.78 23.47
N LEU A 198 0.26 -0.64 24.13
CA LEU A 198 0.00 -0.57 25.56
C LEU A 198 -1.48 -0.79 25.85
N GLY A 199 -1.78 -1.77 26.71
CA GLY A 199 -3.12 -2.06 27.18
C GLY A 199 -3.52 -1.21 28.39
N ILE A 200 -4.65 -1.59 29.00
CA ILE A 200 -5.20 -0.94 30.19
C ILE A 200 -4.16 -0.93 31.32
N GLU A 201 -3.96 0.23 31.95
CA GLU A 201 -3.04 0.44 33.08
C GLU A 201 -1.57 0.01 32.80
N ALA A 202 -1.19 -0.08 31.52
CA ALA A 202 0.19 -0.24 31.10
C ALA A 202 0.82 1.14 30.87
N SER A 203 2.06 1.31 31.33
CA SER A 203 2.81 2.56 31.18
C SER A 203 4.30 2.28 31.07
N ILE A 204 5.06 3.22 30.52
CA ILE A 204 6.52 3.23 30.64
C ILE A 204 6.87 4.17 31.80
N VAL A 205 7.70 3.71 32.73
CA VAL A 205 8.11 4.47 33.91
C VAL A 205 9.59 4.27 34.17
N ASP A 206 10.26 5.29 34.73
CA ASP A 206 11.61 5.12 35.26
C ASP A 206 11.57 4.30 36.56
N VAL A 207 12.35 3.23 36.61
CA VAL A 207 12.57 2.41 37.80
C VAL A 207 14.06 2.18 37.98
N ASP A 208 14.60 2.70 39.09
CA ASP A 208 16.01 2.59 39.43
C ASP A 208 16.94 3.25 38.36
N GLY A 209 16.48 4.32 37.70
CA GLY A 209 17.23 5.05 36.68
C GLY A 209 17.26 4.39 35.30
N GLN A 210 16.32 3.47 35.03
CA GLN A 210 16.13 2.86 33.72
C GLN A 210 14.63 2.80 33.39
N PRO A 211 14.24 2.99 32.11
CA PRO A 211 12.87 2.82 31.69
C PRO A 211 12.44 1.36 31.80
N ALA A 212 11.19 1.16 32.22
CA ALA A 212 10.55 -0.15 32.30
C ALA A 212 9.08 -0.04 31.97
N PHE A 213 8.54 -1.03 31.28
CA PHE A 213 7.10 -1.24 31.28
C PHE A 213 6.65 -1.53 32.70
N LYS A 214 5.57 -0.88 33.14
CA LYS A 214 4.82 -1.19 34.35
C LYS A 214 3.41 -1.62 33.95
N LEU A 215 3.06 -2.84 34.32
CA LEU A 215 1.75 -3.42 34.10
C LEU A 215 1.02 -3.51 35.44
N LEU A 216 0.09 -2.60 35.70
CA LEU A 216 -0.69 -2.60 36.94
C LEU A 216 -2.00 -3.37 36.75
N SER A 217 -2.13 -4.53 37.39
CA SER A 217 -3.37 -5.29 37.37
C SER A 217 -4.34 -4.83 38.46
N THR A 218 -5.63 -4.75 38.10
CA THR A 218 -6.74 -4.48 39.03
C THR A 218 -7.85 -5.51 38.83
N ALA A 219 -9.07 -5.08 38.49
CA ALA A 219 -10.12 -5.98 37.99
C ALA A 219 -9.84 -6.43 36.54
N ASP A 220 -9.00 -5.67 35.83
CA ASP A 220 -8.64 -5.89 34.43
C ASP A 220 -7.20 -6.40 34.30
N THR A 221 -6.94 -7.08 33.18
CA THR A 221 -5.60 -7.56 32.82
C THR A 221 -4.82 -6.41 32.18
N SER A 222 -3.62 -6.15 32.70
CA SER A 222 -2.71 -5.19 32.10
C SER A 222 -1.70 -5.91 31.23
N ARG A 223 -1.48 -5.40 30.01
CA ARG A 223 -0.62 -6.03 29.00
C ARG A 223 0.09 -5.00 28.15
N VAL A 224 1.25 -5.40 27.63
CA VAL A 224 1.86 -4.77 26.45
C VAL A 224 2.17 -5.85 25.44
N SER A 225 2.05 -5.54 24.15
CA SER A 225 2.36 -6.50 23.10
C SER A 225 2.97 -5.86 21.87
N GLN A 226 3.79 -6.62 21.15
CA GLN A 226 4.37 -6.24 19.88
C GLN A 226 4.13 -7.36 18.85
N PRO A 227 3.51 -7.07 17.70
CA PRO A 227 3.50 -7.99 16.57
C PRO A 227 4.91 -8.06 15.98
N ILE A 228 5.34 -9.26 15.59
CA ILE A 228 6.62 -9.51 14.93
C ILE A 228 6.31 -9.89 13.48
N GLN A 229 6.61 -8.98 12.56
CA GLN A 229 6.30 -9.10 11.13
C GLN A 229 7.40 -9.83 10.35
N LEU A 230 7.80 -10.99 10.87
CA LEU A 230 8.77 -11.90 10.26
C LEU A 230 8.19 -13.31 10.27
N ALA A 231 8.62 -14.12 9.31
CA ALA A 231 8.45 -15.56 9.36
C ALA A 231 9.74 -16.21 9.86
N LEU A 232 9.62 -17.13 10.82
CA LEU A 232 10.75 -17.89 11.35
C LEU A 232 10.88 -19.21 10.60
N PRO A 233 12.12 -19.60 10.24
CA PRO A 233 12.37 -20.87 9.57
C PRO A 233 12.03 -22.07 10.47
N PRO A 234 11.72 -23.24 9.87
CA PRO A 234 11.43 -24.47 10.60
C PRO A 234 12.66 -25.02 11.35
N ASP A 235 12.39 -25.86 12.34
CA ASP A 235 13.38 -26.62 13.12
C ASP A 235 14.51 -25.77 13.73
N GLN A 236 14.19 -24.54 14.13
CA GLN A 236 15.14 -23.62 14.76
C GLN A 236 14.81 -23.35 16.23
N VAL A 237 15.86 -22.99 16.98
CA VAL A 237 15.75 -22.57 18.38
C VAL A 237 16.23 -21.14 18.52
N TRP A 238 15.42 -20.38 19.22
CA TRP A 238 15.52 -18.95 19.39
C TRP A 238 15.54 -18.58 20.85
N LYS A 239 16.01 -17.36 21.13
CA LYS A 239 16.17 -16.88 22.49
C LYS A 239 15.56 -15.51 22.68
N ILE A 240 14.60 -15.43 23.60
CA ILE A 240 14.08 -14.17 24.12
C ILE A 240 14.62 -13.96 25.51
N THR A 241 15.17 -12.78 25.76
CA THR A 241 15.65 -12.34 27.07
C THR A 241 14.96 -11.07 27.49
N ALA A 242 14.77 -10.91 28.80
CA ALA A 242 14.31 -9.65 29.39
C ALA A 242 14.82 -9.56 30.83
N GLU A 243 14.74 -8.38 31.43
CA GLU A 243 14.76 -8.23 32.88
C GLU A 243 13.34 -8.04 33.39
N ALA A 244 12.97 -8.76 34.44
CA ALA A 244 11.63 -8.66 35.02
C ALA A 244 11.62 -8.73 36.55
N LYS A 245 10.62 -8.08 37.15
CA LYS A 245 10.25 -8.23 38.57
C LYS A 245 8.75 -8.02 38.77
N VAL A 246 8.23 -8.43 39.91
CA VAL A 246 6.82 -8.25 40.28
C VAL A 246 6.67 -7.80 41.73
N ASP A 247 5.50 -7.27 42.08
CA ASP A 247 5.14 -7.05 43.49
C ASP A 247 4.94 -8.37 44.25
N PRO A 248 5.07 -8.38 45.59
CA PRO A 248 4.80 -9.57 46.39
C PRO A 248 3.39 -10.14 46.16
N GLY A 249 3.31 -11.41 45.78
CA GLY A 249 2.04 -12.10 45.54
C GLY A 249 1.48 -11.96 44.12
N VAL A 250 2.18 -11.25 43.22
CA VAL A 250 1.85 -11.17 41.79
C VAL A 250 2.59 -12.28 41.03
N ILE A 251 1.94 -12.85 40.03
CA ILE A 251 2.56 -13.71 39.01
C ILE A 251 2.28 -13.09 37.63
N SER A 252 3.34 -12.69 36.95
CA SER A 252 3.29 -12.13 35.60
C SER A 252 3.71 -13.18 34.58
N ASN A 253 3.44 -12.97 33.29
CA ASN A 253 3.91 -13.84 32.21
C ASN A 253 4.57 -13.02 31.10
N LEU A 254 5.61 -13.61 30.49
CA LEU A 254 6.10 -13.24 29.17
C LEU A 254 5.83 -14.42 28.25
N TYR A 255 5.19 -14.18 27.12
CA TYR A 255 4.91 -15.24 26.16
C TYR A 255 4.91 -14.76 24.72
N VAL A 256 5.19 -15.70 23.81
CA VAL A 256 5.06 -15.53 22.37
C VAL A 256 4.04 -16.53 21.86
N THR A 257 3.17 -16.06 20.97
CA THR A 257 2.21 -16.87 20.23
C THR A 257 2.37 -16.69 18.72
N SER A 258 1.93 -17.67 17.95
CA SER A 258 1.68 -17.58 16.50
C SER A 258 0.28 -18.10 16.18
N ASN A 259 -0.18 -17.92 14.94
CA ASN A 259 -1.44 -18.53 14.47
C ASN A 259 -1.26 -20.04 14.21
N GLU A 260 -0.04 -20.48 13.95
CA GLU A 260 0.35 -21.86 13.65
C GLU A 260 0.56 -22.70 14.92
N GLY A 261 0.20 -22.16 16.09
CA GLY A 261 0.16 -22.89 17.36
C GLY A 261 1.43 -22.83 18.21
N LEU A 262 2.48 -22.13 17.76
CA LEU A 262 3.64 -21.83 18.61
C LEU A 262 3.17 -21.10 19.88
N LEU A 263 3.57 -21.62 21.05
CA LEU A 263 3.41 -20.98 22.35
C LEU A 263 4.68 -21.21 23.18
N ALA A 264 5.43 -20.15 23.43
CA ALA A 264 6.53 -20.14 24.39
C ALA A 264 6.15 -19.21 25.54
N ASN A 265 6.16 -19.69 26.78
CA ASN A 265 5.67 -18.94 27.94
C ASN A 265 6.56 -19.15 29.18
N LEU A 266 6.78 -18.07 29.93
CA LEU A 266 7.50 -18.09 31.19
C LEU A 266 6.75 -17.27 32.26
N PRO A 267 6.30 -17.92 33.36
CA PRO A 267 5.77 -17.21 34.51
C PRO A 267 6.89 -16.58 35.34
N ILE A 268 6.61 -15.42 35.92
CA ILE A 268 7.55 -14.59 36.66
C ILE A 268 6.94 -14.23 38.02
N SER A 269 7.67 -14.54 39.09
CA SER A 269 7.22 -14.30 40.47
C SER A 269 8.29 -13.66 41.38
N SER A 270 9.46 -13.29 40.83
CA SER A 270 10.54 -12.69 41.60
C SER A 270 10.23 -11.24 41.97
N THR A 271 10.38 -10.90 43.24
CA THR A 271 10.24 -9.52 43.72
C THR A 271 11.50 -8.67 43.55
N SER A 272 12.58 -9.28 43.08
CA SER A 272 13.82 -8.60 42.69
C SER A 272 14.01 -8.70 41.18
N TRP A 273 14.62 -7.68 40.57
CA TRP A 273 15.03 -7.74 39.16
C TRP A 273 15.85 -8.99 38.90
N GLN A 274 15.45 -9.75 37.89
CA GLN A 274 16.16 -10.91 37.39
C GLN A 274 16.17 -10.90 35.87
N SER A 275 17.27 -11.36 35.29
CA SER A 275 17.29 -11.71 33.87
C SER A 275 16.51 -13.01 33.67
N ILE A 276 15.58 -13.00 32.74
CA ILE A 276 14.75 -14.13 32.35
C ILE A 276 15.05 -14.49 30.89
N GLU A 277 14.84 -15.76 30.56
CA GLU A 277 15.09 -16.31 29.23
C GLU A 277 13.97 -17.27 28.86
N ILE A 278 13.44 -17.11 27.65
CA ILE A 278 12.47 -18.02 27.06
C ILE A 278 13.09 -18.62 25.79
N PRO A 279 13.25 -19.95 25.71
CA PRO A 279 13.52 -20.62 24.46
C PRO A 279 12.25 -20.62 23.60
N VAL A 280 12.40 -20.26 22.33
CA VAL A 280 11.34 -20.34 21.32
C VAL A 280 11.78 -21.38 20.31
N GLU A 281 10.96 -22.42 20.11
CA GLU A 281 11.27 -23.52 19.18
C GLU A 281 10.21 -23.52 18.07
N THR A 282 10.65 -23.51 16.81
CA THR A 282 9.77 -23.68 15.65
C THR A 282 9.61 -25.16 15.31
N GLY A 283 8.48 -25.52 14.70
CA GLY A 283 8.21 -26.89 14.24
C GLY A 283 8.73 -27.14 12.82
N GLU A 284 8.17 -28.16 12.16
CA GLU A 284 8.55 -28.59 10.81
C GLU A 284 8.18 -27.58 9.70
N ASN A 285 7.30 -26.62 9.99
CA ASN A 285 6.83 -25.59 9.05
C ASN A 285 7.33 -24.20 9.44
N TRP A 286 7.28 -23.26 8.48
CA TRP A 286 7.52 -21.86 8.79
C TRP A 286 6.49 -21.34 9.79
N THR A 287 6.91 -20.46 10.69
CA THR A 287 6.03 -19.87 11.70
C THR A 287 5.93 -18.37 11.49
N SER A 288 4.72 -17.83 11.39
CA SER A 288 4.48 -16.42 11.07
C SER A 288 3.49 -15.79 12.07
N ASN A 289 3.02 -14.56 11.80
CA ASN A 289 2.00 -13.89 12.62
C ASN A 289 2.31 -13.87 14.13
N LEU A 290 3.59 -13.69 14.44
CA LEU A 290 4.11 -13.81 15.79
C LEU A 290 3.71 -12.60 16.62
N LYS A 291 3.44 -12.85 17.90
CA LYS A 291 3.11 -11.80 18.86
C LYS A 291 3.79 -12.05 20.19
N LEU A 292 4.66 -11.13 20.58
CA LEU A 292 5.22 -11.07 21.92
C LEU A 292 4.25 -10.32 22.84
N THR A 293 3.94 -10.90 23.99
CA THR A 293 3.06 -10.32 25.01
C THR A 293 3.70 -10.40 26.40
N LEU A 294 3.69 -9.27 27.09
CA LEU A 294 3.98 -9.17 28.52
C LEU A 294 2.67 -8.93 29.25
N GLU A 295 2.36 -9.72 30.28
CA GLU A 295 1.02 -9.73 30.85
C GLU A 295 1.03 -9.86 32.38
N ASN A 296 0.31 -8.94 33.03
CA ASN A 296 -0.09 -9.06 34.42
C ASN A 296 -1.60 -9.35 34.49
N TRP A 297 -1.94 -10.61 34.76
CA TRP A 297 -3.31 -11.11 34.77
C TRP A 297 -4.21 -10.36 35.76
N LYS A 298 -5.50 -10.23 35.47
CA LYS A 298 -6.50 -9.59 36.34
C LYS A 298 -6.62 -10.19 37.74
N ASN A 299 -7.17 -9.43 38.69
CA ASN A 299 -7.50 -9.81 40.07
C ASN A 299 -6.31 -10.16 40.97
N GLN A 300 -5.11 -9.70 40.62
CA GLN A 300 -3.92 -9.74 41.48
C GLN A 300 -3.40 -8.31 41.65
N PRO A 301 -3.95 -7.54 42.62
CA PRO A 301 -3.61 -6.14 42.77
C PRO A 301 -2.11 -5.98 43.07
N GLY A 302 -1.40 -5.37 42.13
CA GLY A 302 0.05 -5.22 42.13
C GLY A 302 0.60 -5.07 40.72
N SER A 303 1.87 -4.69 40.61
CA SER A 303 2.51 -4.41 39.33
C SER A 303 3.49 -5.51 38.93
N ALA A 304 3.67 -5.64 37.62
CA ALA A 304 4.80 -6.32 37.02
C ALA A 304 5.63 -5.31 36.23
N TRP A 305 6.95 -5.50 36.20
CA TRP A 305 7.87 -4.66 35.45
C TRP A 305 8.74 -5.48 34.52
N PHE A 306 8.99 -4.92 33.33
CA PHE A 306 9.81 -5.51 32.29
C PHE A 306 10.68 -4.44 31.63
N ARG A 307 11.94 -4.77 31.32
CA ARG A 307 12.86 -3.91 30.56
C ARG A 307 13.92 -4.75 29.85
N ASN A 308 14.72 -4.12 28.99
CA ASN A 308 15.82 -4.77 28.26
C ASN A 308 15.37 -6.04 27.51
N ILE A 309 14.22 -5.97 26.84
CA ILE A 309 13.62 -7.07 26.10
C ILE A 309 14.38 -7.25 24.78
N ARG A 310 14.93 -8.45 24.56
CA ARG A 310 15.63 -8.80 23.31
C ARG A 310 15.19 -10.15 22.79
N TRP A 311 15.00 -10.24 21.49
CA TRP A 311 14.84 -11.48 20.73
C TRP A 311 15.96 -11.48 19.69
N GLU A 312 16.97 -12.32 19.92
CA GLU A 312 18.17 -12.34 19.08
C GLU A 312 17.90 -13.12 17.77
N ALA A 313 18.08 -12.45 16.64
CA ALA A 313 18.04 -13.05 15.30
C ALA A 313 19.13 -14.10 15.14
N ILE A 314 18.80 -15.21 14.50
CA ILE A 314 19.76 -16.30 14.21
C ILE A 314 20.20 -16.27 12.74
N GLY A 315 19.49 -15.53 11.88
CA GLY A 315 19.69 -15.53 10.43
C GLY A 315 18.79 -16.56 9.74
N GLY A 316 18.27 -16.21 8.56
CA GLY A 316 17.34 -17.05 7.79
C GLY A 316 15.86 -16.76 8.06
N GLU A 317 15.56 -15.75 8.89
CA GLU A 317 14.25 -15.14 8.99
C GLU A 317 13.82 -14.59 7.63
N TRP A 318 12.54 -14.74 7.30
CA TRP A 318 12.00 -14.23 6.06
C TRP A 318 11.10 -13.01 6.31
N SER A 319 11.29 -11.98 5.49
CA SER A 319 10.47 -10.77 5.47
C SER A 319 10.03 -10.47 4.04
N PRO A 320 8.75 -10.11 3.81
CA PRO A 320 8.30 -9.61 2.51
C PRO A 320 9.05 -8.35 2.07
N THR A 321 9.51 -7.55 3.02
CA THR A 321 10.24 -6.29 2.75
C THR A 321 11.71 -6.44 3.08
N THR A 322 12.55 -6.10 2.11
CA THR A 322 14.02 -6.18 2.22
C THR A 322 14.64 -4.90 2.79
N ASP A 323 14.04 -3.74 2.50
CA ASP A 323 14.61 -2.43 2.82
C ASP A 323 13.61 -1.52 3.57
N GLN A 324 14.11 -0.68 4.48
CA GLN A 324 13.26 0.25 5.24
C GLN A 324 12.63 1.32 4.34
N GLU A 325 13.41 1.81 3.38
CA GLU A 325 12.96 2.61 2.25
C GLU A 325 13.35 1.85 0.97
N PRO A 326 12.46 1.74 -0.02
CA PRO A 326 12.77 1.05 -1.26
C PRO A 326 14.04 1.58 -1.94
N VAL A 327 14.86 0.68 -2.46
CA VAL A 327 16.07 1.02 -3.22
C VAL A 327 15.74 1.09 -4.70
N PRO A 328 16.29 2.07 -5.46
CA PRO A 328 16.08 2.15 -6.90
C PRO A 328 16.39 0.86 -7.66
N GLN A 329 15.38 0.30 -8.33
CA GLN A 329 15.52 -0.84 -9.24
C GLN A 329 15.68 -0.32 -10.67
N LEU A 330 16.88 -0.48 -11.23
CA LEU A 330 17.25 0.03 -12.56
C LEU A 330 17.63 -1.08 -13.55
N GLU A 331 17.66 -2.33 -13.09
CA GLU A 331 17.90 -3.51 -13.93
C GLU A 331 16.56 -4.06 -14.42
N VAL A 332 16.59 -4.71 -15.58
CA VAL A 332 15.40 -5.35 -16.15
C VAL A 332 15.07 -6.57 -15.29
N LEU A 333 13.82 -6.66 -14.83
CA LEU A 333 13.26 -7.91 -14.34
C LEU A 333 12.64 -8.64 -15.52
N GLU A 334 13.00 -9.90 -15.71
CA GLU A 334 12.38 -10.79 -16.69
C GLU A 334 12.22 -12.16 -16.04
N ASP A 335 11.00 -12.69 -16.06
CA ASP A 335 10.68 -13.99 -15.47
C ASP A 335 9.68 -14.72 -16.38
N ASP A 336 10.08 -15.89 -16.88
CA ASP A 336 9.28 -16.81 -17.70
C ASP A 336 8.78 -18.03 -16.91
N PHE A 337 9.04 -18.06 -15.61
CA PHE A 337 8.64 -19.11 -14.66
C PHE A 337 9.14 -20.52 -14.99
N SER A 338 10.10 -20.66 -15.91
CA SER A 338 10.73 -21.94 -16.29
C SER A 338 11.36 -22.65 -15.09
N SER A 339 11.94 -21.87 -14.17
CA SER A 339 12.55 -22.32 -12.92
C SER A 339 11.59 -22.30 -11.73
N GLY A 340 10.30 -22.07 -11.94
CA GLY A 340 9.31 -21.88 -10.88
C GLY A 340 9.15 -20.42 -10.45
N LEU A 341 8.48 -20.20 -9.32
CA LEU A 341 8.20 -18.84 -8.80
C LEU A 341 9.22 -18.44 -7.73
N SER A 342 10.15 -17.55 -8.07
CA SER A 342 11.19 -17.04 -7.16
C SER A 342 10.60 -16.21 -6.01
N LYS A 343 10.85 -16.60 -4.76
CA LYS A 343 10.52 -15.82 -3.56
C LYS A 343 11.41 -14.59 -3.33
N GLU A 344 12.51 -14.47 -4.08
CA GLU A 344 13.37 -13.29 -4.04
C GLU A 344 12.81 -12.16 -4.93
N ASP A 345 12.13 -12.53 -6.01
CA ASP A 345 11.56 -11.59 -6.97
C ASP A 345 10.07 -11.34 -6.73
N TRP A 346 9.35 -12.35 -6.22
CA TRP A 346 7.91 -12.33 -6.06
C TRP A 346 7.45 -12.57 -4.63
N LEU A 347 6.26 -12.04 -4.33
CA LEU A 347 5.48 -12.27 -3.13
C LEU A 347 4.12 -12.83 -3.52
N ILE A 348 3.64 -13.86 -2.81
CA ILE A 348 2.28 -14.37 -2.99
C ILE A 348 1.37 -13.79 -1.91
N SER A 349 0.26 -13.16 -2.30
CA SER A 349 -0.63 -12.48 -1.36
C SER A 349 -1.60 -13.46 -0.69
N THR A 350 -1.88 -13.22 0.60
CA THR A 350 -2.95 -13.90 1.37
C THR A 350 -4.07 -12.93 1.78
N LYS A 351 -4.07 -11.73 1.21
CA LYS A 351 -4.96 -10.62 1.57
C LYS A 351 -6.41 -10.84 1.13
N SER A 352 -7.30 -10.01 1.67
CA SER A 352 -8.70 -9.92 1.24
C SER A 352 -9.12 -8.47 1.01
N TRP A 353 -9.78 -8.22 -0.12
CA TRP A 353 -10.36 -6.93 -0.50
C TRP A 353 -11.54 -7.16 -1.47
N GLY A 354 -12.30 -6.11 -1.78
CA GLY A 354 -13.35 -6.20 -2.80
C GLY A 354 -14.74 -6.58 -2.32
N GLY A 355 -14.97 -6.74 -1.01
CA GLY A 355 -16.30 -6.98 -0.44
C GLY A 355 -16.49 -8.41 0.05
N ASP A 356 -17.66 -9.00 -0.22
CA ASP A 356 -18.05 -10.32 0.31
C ASP A 356 -17.47 -11.48 -0.52
N ASN A 357 -16.17 -11.74 -0.34
CA ASN A 357 -15.42 -12.83 -0.98
C ASN A 357 -14.45 -13.53 0.01
N GLY A 358 -13.63 -14.48 -0.48
CA GLY A 358 -12.62 -15.21 0.32
C GLY A 358 -11.21 -14.62 0.25
N GLY A 359 -11.00 -13.53 -0.50
CA GLY A 359 -9.68 -12.94 -0.76
C GLY A 359 -8.88 -13.70 -1.81
N VAL A 360 -7.56 -13.59 -1.73
CA VAL A 360 -6.60 -14.30 -2.60
C VAL A 360 -5.77 -15.28 -1.77
N SER A 361 -5.46 -16.45 -2.33
CA SER A 361 -4.81 -17.55 -1.62
C SER A 361 -3.60 -18.11 -2.37
N PRO A 362 -2.49 -18.44 -1.68
CA PRO A 362 -1.37 -19.16 -2.27
C PRO A 362 -1.75 -20.56 -2.76
N LEU A 363 -2.83 -21.16 -2.24
CA LEU A 363 -3.32 -22.46 -2.70
C LEU A 363 -3.82 -22.45 -4.15
N ASN A 364 -4.13 -21.26 -4.68
CA ASN A 364 -4.54 -21.04 -6.06
C ASN A 364 -3.36 -20.65 -6.97
N VAL A 365 -2.12 -20.74 -6.49
CA VAL A 365 -0.91 -20.41 -7.25
C VAL A 365 -0.17 -21.69 -7.62
N SER A 366 0.06 -21.91 -8.90
CA SER A 366 0.77 -23.09 -9.40
C SER A 366 1.57 -22.78 -10.66
N ILE A 367 2.57 -23.62 -10.96
CA ILE A 367 3.26 -23.62 -12.25
C ILE A 367 2.75 -24.80 -13.06
N ILE A 368 2.41 -24.56 -14.32
CA ILE A 368 1.84 -25.57 -15.22
C ILE A 368 2.60 -25.61 -16.56
N ASP A 369 2.49 -26.73 -17.27
CA ASP A 369 2.84 -26.79 -18.68
C ASP A 369 1.73 -26.16 -19.53
N ASP A 370 2.10 -25.28 -20.45
CA ASP A 370 1.19 -24.71 -21.45
C ASP A 370 1.90 -24.52 -22.79
N VAL A 371 1.21 -23.95 -23.78
CA VAL A 371 1.73 -23.66 -25.10
C VAL A 371 1.36 -22.24 -25.50
N ASP A 372 2.34 -21.46 -25.89
CA ASP A 372 2.16 -20.13 -26.48
C ASP A 372 2.71 -20.10 -27.91
N ASN A 373 1.86 -19.75 -28.88
CA ASN A 373 2.21 -19.74 -30.31
C ASN A 373 2.85 -21.04 -30.83
N GLY A 374 2.49 -22.17 -30.23
CA GLY A 374 3.03 -23.49 -30.57
C GLY A 374 4.36 -23.84 -29.89
N VAL A 375 4.88 -22.96 -29.03
CA VAL A 375 6.08 -23.18 -28.21
C VAL A 375 5.65 -23.65 -26.82
N PRO A 376 6.15 -24.80 -26.32
CA PRO A 376 5.93 -25.20 -24.93
C PRO A 376 6.52 -24.19 -23.95
N ILE A 377 5.79 -23.89 -22.89
CA ILE A 377 6.19 -22.95 -21.83
C ILE A 377 5.85 -23.52 -20.45
N LYS A 378 6.52 -23.01 -19.41
CA LYS A 378 5.98 -23.05 -18.05
C LYS A 378 5.17 -21.79 -17.84
N ALA A 379 3.91 -21.92 -17.46
CA ALA A 379 3.07 -20.77 -17.16
C ALA A 379 2.78 -20.71 -15.66
N LEU A 380 2.82 -19.50 -15.10
CA LEU A 380 2.27 -19.23 -13.79
C LEU A 380 0.75 -19.18 -13.90
N ARG A 381 0.07 -20.12 -13.23
CA ARG A 381 -1.39 -20.17 -13.12
C ARG A 381 -1.84 -19.56 -11.80
N LEU A 382 -2.67 -18.52 -11.92
CA LEU A 382 -3.43 -17.93 -10.84
C LEU A 382 -4.90 -18.35 -11.00
N GLN A 383 -5.35 -19.29 -10.16
CA GLN A 383 -6.71 -19.82 -10.19
C GLN A 383 -7.69 -18.91 -9.43
N ALA A 384 -8.95 -18.92 -9.86
CA ALA A 384 -10.07 -18.32 -9.16
C ALA A 384 -11.25 -19.30 -9.05
N ASN A 385 -11.83 -19.37 -7.86
CA ASN A 385 -12.92 -20.29 -7.52
C ASN A 385 -14.23 -19.50 -7.47
N GLY A 386 -15.20 -19.84 -8.32
CA GLY A 386 -16.49 -19.16 -8.43
C GLY A 386 -17.51 -19.63 -7.40
N ASP A 387 -18.78 -19.26 -7.62
CA ASP A 387 -19.91 -19.61 -6.73
C ASP A 387 -20.32 -21.10 -6.83
N LEU A 388 -19.87 -21.82 -7.86
CA LEU A 388 -20.14 -23.24 -8.06
C LEU A 388 -19.02 -24.15 -7.56
N TYR A 389 -17.92 -23.58 -7.08
CA TYR A 389 -16.78 -24.34 -6.58
C TYR A 389 -17.15 -25.23 -5.39
N ASP A 390 -16.84 -26.53 -5.51
CA ASP A 390 -17.10 -27.55 -4.48
C ASP A 390 -15.86 -28.32 -4.04
N GLY A 391 -14.66 -27.88 -4.47
CA GLY A 391 -13.38 -28.46 -4.10
C GLY A 391 -12.87 -28.05 -2.71
N ASP A 392 -11.64 -28.47 -2.40
CA ASP A 392 -11.08 -28.38 -1.04
C ASP A 392 -10.36 -27.06 -0.72
N ILE A 393 -10.14 -26.18 -1.72
CA ILE A 393 -9.45 -24.91 -1.49
C ILE A 393 -10.36 -23.98 -0.68
N GLU A 394 -9.90 -23.63 0.53
CA GLU A 394 -10.59 -22.70 1.43
C GLU A 394 -9.62 -21.61 1.86
N HIS A 395 -10.08 -20.36 1.85
CA HIS A 395 -9.36 -19.22 2.41
C HIS A 395 -10.31 -18.27 3.11
N ASN A 396 -9.87 -17.70 4.24
CA ASN A 396 -10.69 -16.82 5.08
C ASN A 396 -12.10 -17.37 5.41
N GLY A 397 -12.22 -18.70 5.59
CA GLY A 397 -13.48 -19.36 5.92
C GLY A 397 -14.44 -19.57 4.74
N ARG A 398 -13.97 -19.44 3.49
CA ARG A 398 -14.77 -19.62 2.26
C ARG A 398 -14.04 -20.48 1.24
N GLN A 399 -14.81 -21.30 0.54
CA GLN A 399 -14.34 -22.03 -0.65
C GLN A 399 -14.63 -21.27 -1.95
N THR A 400 -15.71 -20.48 -1.96
CA THR A 400 -16.13 -19.70 -3.12
C THR A 400 -15.57 -18.28 -3.10
N ARG A 401 -15.40 -17.71 -4.29
CA ARG A 401 -14.83 -16.37 -4.52
C ARG A 401 -13.45 -16.21 -3.90
N VAL A 402 -12.62 -17.22 -4.08
CA VAL A 402 -11.21 -17.23 -3.65
C VAL A 402 -10.35 -17.11 -4.90
N GLY A 403 -9.58 -16.03 -5.00
CA GLY A 403 -8.69 -15.77 -6.13
C GLY A 403 -7.22 -16.08 -5.83
N ALA A 404 -6.33 -15.48 -6.61
CA ALA A 404 -4.88 -15.52 -6.41
C ALA A 404 -4.25 -14.20 -6.89
N ALA A 405 -3.21 -13.74 -6.19
CA ALA A 405 -2.43 -12.60 -6.60
C ALA A 405 -0.97 -12.73 -6.16
N ILE A 406 -0.07 -12.29 -7.02
CA ILE A 406 1.34 -12.11 -6.72
C ILE A 406 1.72 -10.63 -6.87
N ALA A 407 2.83 -10.24 -6.27
CA ALA A 407 3.42 -8.93 -6.47
C ALA A 407 4.94 -9.01 -6.51
N THR A 408 5.62 -8.12 -7.22
CA THR A 408 7.08 -8.02 -7.10
C THR A 408 7.46 -7.74 -5.64
N ARG A 409 8.54 -8.36 -5.17
CA ARG A 409 9.05 -8.14 -3.82
C ARG A 409 9.66 -6.75 -3.71
N GLN A 410 10.44 -6.37 -4.72
CA GLN A 410 11.00 -5.04 -4.90
C GLN A 410 9.99 -4.07 -5.53
N TYR A 411 10.30 -2.78 -5.43
CA TYR A 411 9.48 -1.69 -5.95
C TYR A 411 10.08 -1.19 -7.27
N TYR A 412 9.23 -0.87 -8.23
CA TYR A 412 9.61 -0.33 -9.53
C TYR A 412 8.89 1.00 -9.75
N ALA A 413 9.55 1.96 -10.40
CA ALA A 413 9.02 3.29 -10.67
C ALA A 413 8.72 3.45 -12.17
N SER A 414 9.04 4.59 -12.79
CA SER A 414 8.88 4.74 -14.25
C SER A 414 9.55 3.58 -15.01
N GLY A 415 8.88 3.10 -16.04
CA GLY A 415 9.30 1.92 -16.78
C GLY A 415 8.23 1.37 -17.72
N ARG A 416 8.62 0.33 -18.46
CA ARG A 416 7.74 -0.46 -19.31
C ARG A 416 7.47 -1.80 -18.63
N TYR A 417 6.23 -2.02 -18.23
CA TYR A 417 5.74 -3.22 -17.58
C TYR A 417 4.95 -4.04 -18.58
N GLU A 418 5.35 -5.27 -18.80
CA GLU A 418 4.79 -6.15 -19.82
C GLU A 418 4.42 -7.48 -19.19
N VAL A 419 3.19 -7.92 -19.42
CA VAL A 419 2.69 -9.23 -18.99
C VAL A 419 2.16 -9.95 -20.21
N ARG A 420 2.68 -11.14 -20.50
CA ARG A 420 2.13 -12.02 -21.53
C ARG A 420 1.22 -13.06 -20.90
N ALA A 421 -0.09 -12.97 -21.13
CA ALA A 421 -1.07 -13.78 -20.40
C ALA A 421 -2.34 -14.11 -21.19
N LYS A 422 -3.04 -15.14 -20.70
CA LYS A 422 -4.46 -15.42 -20.94
C LYS A 422 -5.25 -14.98 -19.71
N VAL A 423 -6.22 -14.09 -19.86
CA VAL A 423 -7.08 -13.66 -18.74
C VAL A 423 -8.05 -14.77 -18.34
N ALA A 424 -8.57 -14.72 -17.11
CA ALA A 424 -9.63 -15.61 -16.65
C ALA A 424 -10.93 -15.36 -17.43
N PRO A 425 -11.42 -16.30 -18.28
CA PRO A 425 -12.50 -16.03 -19.24
C PRO A 425 -13.92 -16.05 -18.67
N GLU A 426 -14.09 -15.97 -17.34
CA GLU A 426 -15.40 -16.09 -16.69
C GLU A 426 -15.80 -14.79 -15.98
N LEU A 427 -17.02 -14.30 -16.21
CA LEU A 427 -17.54 -13.11 -15.53
C LEU A 427 -17.52 -13.29 -14.00
N GLY A 428 -17.32 -12.20 -13.29
CA GLY A 428 -17.19 -12.16 -11.83
C GLY A 428 -15.77 -12.36 -11.32
N ALA A 429 -14.90 -13.02 -12.09
CA ALA A 429 -13.45 -13.02 -11.87
C ALA A 429 -12.83 -11.80 -12.57
N VAL A 430 -12.07 -11.01 -11.83
CA VAL A 430 -11.37 -9.83 -12.33
C VAL A 430 -9.90 -10.15 -12.48
N THR A 431 -9.39 -10.20 -13.71
CA THR A 431 -7.95 -10.18 -13.98
C THR A 431 -7.45 -8.75 -13.90
N ALA A 432 -6.36 -8.51 -13.17
CA ALA A 432 -5.73 -7.22 -13.06
C ALA A 432 -4.19 -7.29 -13.08
N PHE A 433 -3.58 -6.26 -13.67
CA PHE A 433 -2.13 -5.98 -13.62
C PHE A 433 -1.94 -4.53 -13.17
N TRP A 434 -1.26 -4.29 -12.05
CA TRP A 434 -1.18 -2.95 -11.50
C TRP A 434 0.05 -2.70 -10.63
N PRO A 435 0.89 -1.68 -10.92
CA PRO A 435 1.78 -1.11 -9.92
C PRO A 435 0.93 -0.53 -8.79
N PHE A 436 1.22 -0.91 -7.53
CA PHE A 436 0.52 -0.41 -6.35
C PHE A 436 1.46 -0.03 -5.20
N HIS A 437 1.21 1.11 -4.59
CA HIS A 437 1.89 1.57 -3.39
C HIS A 437 0.91 2.29 -2.47
N TYR A 438 0.89 1.97 -1.16
CA TYR A 438 0.02 2.63 -0.19
C TYR A 438 0.76 3.43 0.91
N ILE A 439 0.35 4.68 1.13
CA ILE A 439 0.89 5.57 2.17
C ILE A 439 -0.24 6.13 3.04
N ASP A 440 -0.09 6.06 4.36
CA ASP A 440 -0.90 6.81 5.34
C ASP A 440 0.04 7.73 6.13
N TYR A 441 0.16 8.98 5.69
CA TYR A 441 1.01 9.96 6.35
C TYR A 441 0.55 10.19 7.79
N GLN A 442 1.49 10.40 8.70
CA GLN A 442 1.27 10.80 10.07
C GLN A 442 1.46 12.31 10.25
N LYS A 443 0.87 12.91 11.30
CA LYS A 443 0.92 14.36 11.55
C LYS A 443 2.35 14.93 11.65
N ALA A 444 3.35 14.12 12.00
CA ALA A 444 4.75 14.54 12.02
C ALA A 444 5.40 14.61 10.63
N GLU A 445 4.77 14.02 9.61
CA GLU A 445 5.28 13.96 8.24
C GLU A 445 4.69 15.11 7.40
N GLN A 446 5.54 15.75 6.58
CA GLN A 446 5.12 16.91 5.77
C GLN A 446 3.94 16.57 4.84
N GLY A 447 3.96 15.38 4.22
CA GLY A 447 2.93 14.92 3.28
C GLY A 447 1.51 14.84 3.85
N TYR A 448 1.37 14.75 5.18
CA TYR A 448 0.07 14.82 5.87
C TYR A 448 -0.65 16.14 5.60
N TRP A 449 0.12 17.22 5.51
CA TRP A 449 -0.38 18.58 5.49
C TRP A 449 -0.58 19.14 4.07
N HIS A 450 -0.19 18.38 3.04
CA HIS A 450 -0.26 18.83 1.66
C HIS A 450 -1.67 18.61 1.06
N GLU A 451 -2.39 17.54 1.44
CA GLU A 451 -3.74 17.26 0.93
C GLU A 451 -4.76 17.04 2.05
N PRO A 452 -6.07 17.22 1.79
CA PRO A 452 -7.12 17.02 2.78
C PRO A 452 -7.21 15.61 3.37
N ASN A 453 -6.97 14.59 2.55
CA ASN A 453 -6.85 13.20 2.99
C ASN A 453 -5.36 12.97 3.32
N PRO A 454 -4.96 12.26 4.38
CA PRO A 454 -3.56 11.87 4.60
C PRO A 454 -3.15 10.57 3.88
N ARG A 455 -4.13 9.79 3.39
CA ARG A 455 -3.91 8.54 2.68
C ARG A 455 -3.67 8.74 1.19
N ARG A 456 -2.65 8.06 0.65
CA ARG A 456 -2.26 8.07 -0.76
C ARG A 456 -2.14 6.64 -1.26
N ASN A 457 -2.49 6.44 -2.52
CA ASN A 457 -2.00 5.32 -3.29
C ASN A 457 -1.09 5.84 -4.42
N THR A 458 -0.40 4.95 -5.10
CA THR A 458 0.08 5.09 -6.47
C THR A 458 -0.39 3.82 -7.16
N GLU A 459 -1.17 3.95 -8.21
CA GLU A 459 -1.86 2.83 -8.84
C GLU A 459 -2.04 3.08 -10.33
N ILE A 460 -1.73 2.08 -11.17
CA ILE A 460 -1.94 2.14 -12.61
C ILE A 460 -2.50 0.79 -13.06
N ASP A 461 -3.73 0.76 -13.53
CA ASP A 461 -4.44 -0.51 -13.70
C ASP A 461 -4.57 -0.90 -15.18
N TRP A 462 -4.36 -2.18 -15.45
CA TRP A 462 -5.14 -2.94 -16.44
C TRP A 462 -6.13 -3.82 -15.67
N GLU A 463 -7.43 -3.72 -15.94
CA GLU A 463 -8.42 -4.67 -15.38
C GLU A 463 -9.48 -5.14 -16.37
N PHE A 464 -9.90 -6.39 -16.24
CA PHE A 464 -10.90 -7.05 -17.09
C PHE A 464 -11.72 -8.05 -16.27
N PRO A 465 -13.01 -8.30 -16.61
CA PRO A 465 -13.82 -7.57 -17.58
C PRO A 465 -14.39 -6.29 -16.98
N THR A 466 -14.99 -5.42 -17.80
CA THR A 466 -15.70 -4.24 -17.28
C THR A 466 -16.81 -3.73 -18.20
N ASP A 467 -17.59 -2.76 -17.72
CA ASP A 467 -18.52 -1.96 -18.52
C ASP A 467 -17.82 -0.71 -19.10
N LEU A 468 -18.54 0.08 -19.89
CA LEU A 468 -18.00 1.30 -20.51
C LEU A 468 -18.59 2.59 -19.90
N ARG A 469 -19.23 2.51 -18.72
CA ARG A 469 -19.89 3.66 -18.10
C ARG A 469 -18.89 4.67 -17.53
N GLY A 470 -19.22 5.95 -17.70
CA GLY A 470 -18.49 7.10 -17.19
C GLY A 470 -17.53 7.72 -18.19
N THR A 471 -16.79 6.91 -18.96
CA THR A 471 -15.73 7.40 -19.86
C THR A 471 -15.58 6.63 -21.19
N GLY A 472 -16.40 5.61 -21.43
CA GLY A 472 -16.31 4.73 -22.61
C GLY A 472 -17.52 4.81 -23.54
N GLU A 473 -18.55 5.59 -23.23
CA GLU A 473 -19.83 5.61 -23.95
C GLU A 473 -19.70 6.08 -25.40
N GLU A 474 -18.77 7.00 -25.69
CA GLU A 474 -18.51 7.44 -27.07
C GLU A 474 -17.94 6.28 -27.91
N GLN A 475 -17.03 5.49 -27.34
CA GLN A 475 -16.46 4.32 -28.00
C GLN A 475 -17.52 3.22 -28.15
N ALA A 476 -18.33 2.97 -27.11
CA ALA A 476 -19.46 2.04 -27.19
C ALA A 476 -20.41 2.38 -28.35
N ALA A 477 -20.74 3.67 -28.52
CA ALA A 477 -21.58 4.15 -29.61
C ALA A 477 -20.94 3.97 -31.00
N LEU A 478 -19.62 4.15 -31.11
CA LEU A 478 -18.87 3.94 -32.35
C LEU A 478 -18.92 2.48 -32.81
N TYR A 479 -18.80 1.54 -31.88
CA TYR A 479 -18.79 0.11 -32.17
C TYR A 479 -20.18 -0.55 -32.10
N GLY A 480 -21.20 0.15 -31.62
CA GLY A 480 -22.55 -0.38 -31.47
C GLY A 480 -22.70 -1.38 -30.33
N ILE A 481 -21.93 -1.19 -29.25
CA ILE A 481 -21.95 -2.00 -28.02
C ILE A 481 -22.82 -1.31 -26.97
N ASP A 482 -23.44 -2.08 -26.08
CA ASP A 482 -24.14 -1.54 -24.90
C ASP A 482 -23.10 -1.08 -23.85
N PRO A 483 -23.04 0.22 -23.48
CA PRO A 483 -22.06 0.68 -22.50
C PRO A 483 -22.29 0.15 -21.08
N GLU A 484 -23.47 -0.42 -20.78
CA GLU A 484 -23.76 -1.02 -19.47
C GLU A 484 -23.35 -2.50 -19.39
N GLU A 485 -23.02 -3.13 -20.52
CA GLU A 485 -22.63 -4.53 -20.59
C GLU A 485 -21.21 -4.73 -20.06
N ILE A 486 -21.09 -5.60 -19.04
CA ILE A 486 -19.79 -6.06 -18.54
C ILE A 486 -19.28 -7.13 -19.51
N ALA A 487 -18.17 -6.86 -20.19
CA ALA A 487 -17.64 -7.73 -21.24
C ALA A 487 -16.11 -7.78 -21.24
N PHE A 488 -15.58 -8.88 -21.76
CA PHE A 488 -14.14 -9.09 -21.99
C PHE A 488 -13.61 -8.40 -23.25
N THR A 489 -14.48 -7.70 -23.99
CA THR A 489 -14.09 -6.75 -25.03
C THR A 489 -13.68 -5.39 -24.46
N ASN A 490 -13.90 -5.17 -23.17
CA ASN A 490 -13.74 -3.89 -22.50
C ASN A 490 -12.67 -3.99 -21.42
N ALA A 491 -11.96 -2.89 -21.22
CA ALA A 491 -10.88 -2.80 -20.26
C ALA A 491 -10.94 -1.54 -19.41
N ARG A 492 -10.41 -1.66 -18.19
CA ARG A 492 -10.09 -0.53 -17.33
C ARG A 492 -8.63 -0.16 -17.46
N THR A 493 -8.40 1.13 -17.75
CA THR A 493 -7.06 1.76 -17.83
C THR A 493 -7.02 2.90 -16.83
N ASN A 494 -7.02 2.59 -15.53
CA ASN A 494 -7.09 3.63 -14.50
C ASN A 494 -5.70 4.08 -14.06
N SER A 495 -5.61 5.30 -13.55
CA SER A 495 -4.43 5.77 -12.83
C SER A 495 -4.86 6.57 -11.60
N TRP A 496 -4.29 6.23 -10.45
CA TRP A 496 -4.56 6.87 -9.17
C TRP A 496 -3.29 7.38 -8.50
N GLY A 497 -3.47 8.45 -7.73
CA GLY A 497 -2.48 8.76 -6.71
C GLY A 497 -1.20 9.44 -7.22
N GLY A 498 -1.35 10.26 -8.28
CA GLY A 498 -0.34 11.20 -8.75
C GLY A 498 0.06 12.26 -7.71
N GLN A 499 0.14 13.52 -8.13
CA GLN A 499 0.35 14.63 -7.17
C GLN A 499 -0.93 14.96 -6.39
N PHE A 500 -2.08 14.46 -6.84
CA PHE A 500 -3.32 14.48 -6.08
C PHE A 500 -3.38 13.27 -5.12
N GLY A 501 -3.86 13.49 -3.90
CA GLY A 501 -3.86 12.45 -2.87
C GLY A 501 -5.08 11.52 -2.91
N GLY A 502 -4.82 10.22 -3.06
CA GLY A 502 -5.78 9.13 -2.78
C GLY A 502 -7.02 9.09 -3.69
N GLU A 503 -8.05 8.35 -3.24
CA GLU A 503 -9.30 7.99 -3.93
C GLU A 503 -10.09 9.14 -4.62
N GLY A 504 -9.70 10.41 -4.47
CA GLY A 504 -10.40 11.56 -5.06
C GLY A 504 -9.83 12.07 -6.40
N GLY A 505 -8.70 11.54 -6.87
CA GLY A 505 -8.02 12.00 -8.10
C GLY A 505 -7.62 10.83 -8.95
N GLU A 506 -8.56 10.43 -9.79
CA GLU A 506 -8.44 9.27 -10.67
C GLU A 506 -8.57 9.68 -12.13
N HIS A 507 -7.79 9.04 -12.97
CA HIS A 507 -8.15 8.86 -14.37
C HIS A 507 -8.95 7.56 -14.46
N LYS A 508 -10.21 7.64 -14.90
CA LYS A 508 -11.06 6.46 -15.14
C LYS A 508 -11.00 6.09 -16.62
N GLY A 509 -10.07 5.26 -17.05
CA GLY A 509 -10.09 4.74 -18.42
C GLY A 509 -11.08 3.60 -18.58
N ARG A 510 -12.00 3.70 -19.54
CA ARG A 510 -12.89 2.61 -19.99
C ARG A 510 -12.76 2.51 -21.50
N ARG A 511 -12.21 1.40 -22.00
CA ARG A 511 -11.80 1.27 -23.40
C ARG A 511 -12.24 -0.06 -24.00
N VAL A 512 -12.58 -0.04 -25.27
CA VAL A 512 -12.79 -1.25 -26.10
C VAL A 512 -11.45 -1.72 -26.65
N LEU A 513 -11.18 -3.01 -26.47
CA LEU A 513 -9.99 -3.68 -27.00
C LEU A 513 -10.16 -3.96 -28.49
N HIS A 514 -9.08 -3.77 -29.24
CA HIS A 514 -9.06 -4.00 -30.67
C HIS A 514 -7.69 -4.43 -31.18
N ASP A 515 -7.69 -5.19 -32.27
CA ASP A 515 -6.48 -5.61 -32.98
C ASP A 515 -5.95 -4.51 -33.92
N ALA A 516 -4.85 -4.80 -34.62
CA ALA A 516 -4.17 -3.85 -35.51
C ALA A 516 -5.03 -3.48 -36.73
N GLU A 517 -5.98 -4.34 -37.10
CA GLU A 517 -6.97 -4.11 -38.14
C GLU A 517 -8.20 -3.32 -37.64
N GLY A 518 -8.29 -3.08 -36.33
CA GLY A 518 -9.39 -2.36 -35.67
C GLY A 518 -10.62 -3.24 -35.39
N ASN A 519 -10.49 -4.56 -35.46
CA ASN A 519 -11.55 -5.48 -35.04
C ASN A 519 -11.56 -5.59 -33.53
N ILE A 520 -12.75 -5.72 -32.95
CA ILE A 520 -12.90 -5.92 -31.51
C ILE A 520 -12.34 -7.29 -31.11
N VAL A 521 -11.58 -7.30 -30.03
CA VAL A 521 -11.01 -8.50 -29.42
C VAL A 521 -11.83 -8.88 -28.19
N ASP A 522 -12.18 -10.15 -28.07
CA ASP A 522 -12.86 -10.71 -26.90
C ASP A 522 -11.89 -11.64 -26.16
N LEU A 523 -11.35 -11.16 -25.05
CA LEU A 523 -10.33 -11.89 -24.30
C LEU A 523 -10.82 -13.22 -23.74
N ALA A 524 -12.12 -13.37 -23.44
CA ALA A 524 -12.63 -14.66 -22.96
C ALA A 524 -12.59 -15.70 -24.07
N GLN A 525 -12.97 -15.31 -25.28
CA GLN A 525 -12.91 -16.18 -26.45
C GLN A 525 -11.47 -16.52 -26.83
N ASP A 526 -10.55 -15.57 -26.74
CA ASP A 526 -9.13 -15.78 -27.07
C ASP A 526 -8.43 -16.65 -26.02
N SER A 527 -8.70 -16.45 -24.72
CA SER A 527 -8.27 -17.36 -23.65
C SER A 527 -8.78 -18.78 -23.87
N ALA A 528 -10.05 -18.95 -24.25
CA ALA A 528 -10.62 -20.27 -24.57
C ALA A 528 -9.99 -20.92 -25.81
N ASN A 529 -9.45 -20.11 -26.74
CA ASN A 529 -8.70 -20.55 -27.90
C ASN A 529 -7.20 -20.78 -27.62
N GLY A 530 -6.73 -20.51 -26.40
CA GLY A 530 -5.32 -20.65 -26.01
C GLY A 530 -4.42 -19.54 -26.54
N ILE A 531 -4.97 -18.36 -26.84
CA ILE A 531 -4.22 -17.23 -27.41
C ILE A 531 -3.71 -16.34 -26.27
N TYR A 532 -2.39 -16.18 -26.18
CA TYR A 532 -1.74 -15.26 -25.25
C TYR A 532 -1.56 -13.88 -25.89
N HIS A 533 -1.90 -12.85 -25.12
CA HIS A 533 -1.70 -11.44 -25.48
C HIS A 533 -0.67 -10.79 -24.56
N THR A 534 -0.03 -9.73 -25.05
CA THR A 534 0.87 -8.89 -24.26
C THR A 534 0.15 -7.62 -23.83
N TYR A 535 0.06 -7.42 -22.52
CA TYR A 535 -0.50 -6.24 -21.87
C TYR A 535 0.65 -5.37 -21.37
N THR A 536 0.70 -4.12 -21.81
CA THR A 536 1.78 -3.19 -21.47
C THR A 536 1.25 -1.98 -20.73
N ILE A 537 1.94 -1.60 -19.66
CA ILE A 537 1.90 -0.26 -19.06
C ILE A 537 3.26 0.39 -19.32
N GLU A 538 3.28 1.45 -20.11
CA GLU A 538 4.46 2.29 -20.29
C GLU A 538 4.26 3.57 -19.48
N TRP A 539 5.02 3.70 -18.41
CA TRP A 539 4.87 4.77 -17.43
C TRP A 539 6.12 5.66 -17.41
N HIS A 540 5.91 6.94 -17.70
CA HIS A 540 6.88 8.01 -17.57
C HIS A 540 6.45 8.95 -16.44
N SER A 541 7.24 9.06 -15.38
CA SER A 541 6.99 10.02 -14.29
C SER A 541 7.36 11.46 -14.68
N GLY A 542 8.29 11.64 -15.64
CA GLY A 542 8.75 12.91 -16.18
C GLY A 542 9.84 13.58 -15.33
N SER A 543 9.88 14.92 -15.35
CA SER A 543 10.81 15.72 -14.54
C SER A 543 10.19 17.04 -14.10
N ASP A 544 10.57 17.49 -12.90
CA ASP A 544 10.10 18.73 -12.29
C ASP A 544 11.12 19.87 -12.51
N LEU A 545 10.60 21.09 -12.70
CA LEU A 545 11.36 22.33 -12.75
C LEU A 545 11.54 22.89 -11.33
N GLY A 546 12.75 22.73 -10.78
CA GLY A 546 13.08 23.17 -9.41
C GLY A 546 12.60 22.20 -8.34
N ASP A 547 12.83 22.55 -7.08
CA ASP A 547 12.73 21.58 -5.96
C ASP A 547 11.30 21.42 -5.40
N ASP A 548 10.34 22.19 -5.89
CA ASP A 548 8.98 22.23 -5.33
C ASP A 548 7.98 21.32 -6.04
N GLY A 549 8.31 20.72 -7.19
CA GLY A 549 7.40 19.81 -7.92
C GLY A 549 6.15 20.46 -8.53
N ASP A 550 6.07 21.80 -8.53
CA ASP A 550 4.90 22.53 -9.00
C ASP A 550 4.80 22.59 -10.53
N THR A 551 5.93 22.72 -11.20
CA THR A 551 6.02 22.87 -12.65
C THR A 551 6.86 21.73 -13.19
N ARG A 552 6.50 21.17 -14.35
CA ARG A 552 7.31 20.16 -15.03
C ARG A 552 8.01 20.74 -16.24
N ASP A 553 9.25 20.36 -16.44
CA ASP A 553 9.98 20.60 -17.70
C ASP A 553 9.84 19.41 -18.67
N GLN A 554 9.51 18.22 -18.17
CA GLN A 554 9.02 17.09 -18.94
C GLN A 554 7.73 16.54 -18.31
N VAL A 555 6.63 16.62 -19.08
CA VAL A 555 5.33 16.12 -18.66
C VAL A 555 5.34 14.59 -18.70
N GLY A 556 5.08 13.95 -17.56
CA GLY A 556 4.93 12.49 -17.49
C GLY A 556 3.69 11.99 -18.23
N CYS A 557 3.63 10.68 -18.46
CA CYS A 557 2.48 10.04 -19.06
C CYS A 557 2.36 8.56 -18.65
N VAL A 558 1.17 8.00 -18.85
CA VAL A 558 0.92 6.56 -18.81
C VAL A 558 0.28 6.16 -20.13
N ARG A 559 0.81 5.12 -20.76
CA ARG A 559 0.26 4.52 -21.98
C ARG A 559 -0.02 3.06 -21.76
N TRP A 560 -1.18 2.63 -22.25
CA TRP A 560 -1.60 1.23 -22.19
C TRP A 560 -1.55 0.65 -23.58
N TYR A 561 -0.74 -0.38 -23.78
CA TYR A 561 -0.70 -1.12 -25.05
C TYR A 561 -1.25 -2.52 -24.89
N PHE A 562 -1.93 -3.00 -25.93
CA PHE A 562 -2.41 -4.36 -26.09
C PHE A 562 -1.85 -4.91 -27.40
N ASP A 563 -0.99 -5.94 -27.33
CA ASP A 563 -0.23 -6.45 -28.49
C ASP A 563 0.43 -5.32 -29.31
N ASP A 564 1.16 -4.43 -28.62
CA ASP A 564 1.82 -3.23 -29.16
C ASP A 564 0.89 -2.14 -29.74
N ILE A 565 -0.44 -2.30 -29.62
CA ILE A 565 -1.42 -1.30 -30.06
C ILE A 565 -1.75 -0.38 -28.89
N LEU A 566 -1.60 0.94 -29.08
CA LEU A 566 -1.97 1.93 -28.07
C LEU A 566 -3.49 1.96 -27.86
N ILE A 567 -3.95 1.56 -26.68
CA ILE A 567 -5.37 1.53 -26.30
C ILE A 567 -5.80 2.79 -25.55
N ASP A 568 -4.95 3.32 -24.67
CA ASP A 568 -5.22 4.56 -23.91
C ASP A 568 -3.93 5.33 -23.63
N GLU A 569 -4.06 6.65 -23.44
CA GLU A 569 -2.98 7.52 -23.01
C GLU A 569 -3.50 8.54 -22.00
N LEU A 570 -2.77 8.66 -20.89
CA LEU A 570 -2.95 9.71 -19.89
C LEU A 570 -1.69 10.58 -19.87
N LEU A 571 -1.85 11.88 -20.19
CA LEU A 571 -0.79 12.88 -20.02
C LEU A 571 -0.93 13.56 -18.65
N ASP A 572 0.20 13.84 -17.99
CA ASP A 572 0.21 14.68 -16.78
C ASP A 572 -0.07 16.15 -17.14
N VAL A 573 -0.18 17.01 -16.12
CA VAL A 573 -0.30 18.46 -16.27
C VAL A 573 1.08 19.12 -16.31
N GLU A 574 1.25 20.24 -17.00
CA GLU A 574 2.51 21.03 -16.96
C GLU A 574 2.74 21.72 -15.61
N PHE A 575 1.65 22.03 -14.88
CA PHE A 575 1.68 22.76 -13.62
C PHE A 575 0.61 22.25 -12.64
N GLY A 576 0.95 22.26 -11.35
CA GLY A 576 0.07 21.89 -10.26
C GLY A 576 -0.14 20.38 -10.25
N GLN A 577 -1.38 19.92 -10.08
CA GLN A 577 -1.66 18.51 -9.79
C GLN A 577 -2.28 17.76 -10.95
N GLY A 578 -1.76 16.56 -11.20
CA GLY A 578 -2.31 15.59 -12.14
C GLY A 578 -2.20 14.16 -11.61
N ASN A 579 -2.73 13.21 -12.38
CA ASN A 579 -2.96 11.83 -11.96
C ASN A 579 -1.90 10.84 -12.47
N VAL A 580 -0.82 11.32 -13.11
CA VAL A 580 0.32 10.47 -13.44
C VAL A 580 1.15 10.24 -12.18
N PRO A 581 1.39 8.99 -11.78
CA PRO A 581 2.16 8.68 -10.58
C PRO A 581 3.66 8.92 -10.75
N PHE A 582 4.36 8.95 -9.62
CA PHE A 582 5.81 9.18 -9.55
C PHE A 582 6.49 8.43 -8.39
N ARG A 583 5.77 7.59 -7.64
CA ARG A 583 6.30 6.82 -6.51
C ARG A 583 6.52 5.38 -6.91
N ALA A 584 7.68 4.82 -6.62
CA ALA A 584 7.96 3.42 -6.84
C ALA A 584 6.93 2.53 -6.14
N ALA A 585 6.47 1.49 -6.82
CA ALA A 585 5.37 0.63 -6.42
C ALA A 585 5.73 -0.84 -6.65
N ARG A 586 5.14 -1.76 -5.88
CA ARG A 586 5.22 -3.18 -6.25
C ARG A 586 4.32 -3.42 -7.45
N PHE A 587 4.72 -4.27 -8.39
CA PHE A 587 3.88 -4.63 -9.52
C PHE A 587 3.06 -5.87 -9.18
N TRP A 588 1.74 -5.71 -9.11
CA TRP A 588 0.79 -6.75 -8.76
C TRP A 588 0.17 -7.38 -10.02
N ILE A 589 -0.04 -8.69 -9.95
CA ILE A 589 -0.71 -9.47 -10.97
C ILE A 589 -1.68 -10.42 -10.25
N GLY A 590 -2.94 -10.43 -10.65
CA GLY A 590 -3.91 -11.26 -9.95
C GLY A 590 -5.22 -11.49 -10.67
N VAL A 591 -5.94 -12.48 -10.17
CA VAL A 591 -7.36 -12.72 -10.43
C VAL A 591 -8.12 -12.68 -9.10
N TRP A 592 -9.10 -11.78 -8.99
CA TRP A 592 -9.81 -11.50 -7.72
C TRP A 592 -11.30 -11.21 -7.93
N PHE A 593 -12.06 -11.04 -6.85
CA PHE A 593 -13.52 -10.86 -6.91
C PHE A 593 -13.97 -9.51 -6.39
N ALA A 594 -14.50 -8.66 -7.26
CA ALA A 594 -15.05 -7.35 -6.92
C ALA A 594 -16.46 -7.40 -6.27
N ALA A 595 -16.67 -8.28 -5.29
CA ALA A 595 -17.96 -8.62 -4.67
C ALA A 595 -18.57 -7.56 -3.72
N ALA A 596 -18.48 -6.27 -4.06
CA ALA A 596 -19.03 -5.15 -3.28
C ALA A 596 -20.47 -4.77 -3.68
N GLY A 597 -21.10 -5.55 -4.57
CA GLY A 597 -22.42 -5.26 -5.16
C GLY A 597 -22.33 -4.18 -6.23
N TYR A 598 -22.87 -4.45 -7.43
CA TYR A 598 -22.82 -3.51 -8.54
C TYR A 598 -24.03 -3.63 -9.46
N GLY A 599 -25.01 -2.75 -9.26
CA GLY A 599 -26.32 -2.91 -9.91
C GLY A 599 -26.99 -4.20 -9.46
N ASP A 600 -27.39 -5.04 -10.42
CA ASP A 600 -27.95 -6.36 -10.17
C ASP A 600 -26.88 -7.48 -10.10
N GLU A 601 -25.60 -7.14 -10.31
CA GLU A 601 -24.47 -8.08 -10.30
C GLU A 601 -23.80 -8.16 -8.92
N VAL A 602 -23.12 -9.28 -8.65
CA VAL A 602 -22.31 -9.47 -7.44
C VAL A 602 -21.20 -8.42 -7.32
N GLY A 603 -20.61 -8.04 -8.46
CA GLY A 603 -19.50 -7.10 -8.53
C GLY A 603 -19.39 -6.41 -9.87
N TRP A 604 -18.48 -5.44 -9.97
CA TRP A 604 -18.30 -4.69 -11.23
C TRP A 604 -17.67 -5.51 -12.36
N GLY A 605 -17.07 -6.66 -12.03
CA GLY A 605 -16.62 -7.66 -13.00
C GLY A 605 -17.71 -8.66 -13.41
N GLY A 606 -18.95 -8.54 -12.88
CA GLY A 606 -20.07 -9.45 -13.14
C GLY A 606 -20.32 -10.44 -12.01
N SER A 607 -21.11 -11.49 -12.30
CA SER A 607 -21.47 -12.53 -11.33
C SER A 607 -20.69 -13.85 -11.56
N PRO A 608 -20.00 -14.39 -10.54
CA PRO A 608 -19.07 -15.52 -10.67
C PRO A 608 -19.77 -16.88 -10.71
N ASN A 609 -20.67 -17.08 -11.66
CA ASN A 609 -21.48 -18.31 -11.80
C ASN A 609 -20.72 -19.45 -12.50
N PHE A 610 -19.52 -19.76 -12.04
CA PHE A 610 -18.64 -20.80 -12.56
C PHE A 610 -18.01 -21.61 -11.41
N ASP A 611 -17.36 -22.72 -11.76
CA ASP A 611 -16.63 -23.59 -10.82
C ASP A 611 -15.22 -23.04 -10.58
N GLU A 612 -14.33 -23.23 -11.56
CA GLU A 612 -12.97 -22.69 -11.57
C GLU A 612 -12.71 -21.94 -12.88
N THR A 613 -11.80 -20.96 -12.82
CA THR A 613 -11.22 -20.26 -13.97
C THR A 613 -9.78 -19.87 -13.63
N SER A 614 -8.97 -19.45 -14.61
CA SER A 614 -7.58 -19.06 -14.32
C SER A 614 -7.06 -17.94 -15.22
N LEU A 615 -6.20 -17.11 -14.62
CA LEU A 615 -5.25 -16.27 -15.30
C LEU A 615 -3.95 -17.06 -15.46
N ASP A 616 -3.53 -17.29 -16.70
CA ASP A 616 -2.29 -18.02 -17.01
C ASP A 616 -1.27 -17.05 -17.63
N ILE A 617 -0.09 -16.96 -17.03
CA ILE A 617 0.94 -15.98 -17.40
C ILE A 617 2.15 -16.72 -17.94
N ALA A 618 2.55 -16.39 -19.17
CA ALA A 618 3.73 -16.97 -19.82
C ALA A 618 5.03 -16.32 -19.35
N TRP A 619 5.05 -14.98 -19.25
CA TRP A 619 6.19 -14.25 -18.74
C TRP A 619 5.80 -12.85 -18.27
N VAL A 620 6.65 -12.26 -17.44
CA VAL A 620 6.59 -10.86 -17.02
C VAL A 620 7.92 -10.19 -17.28
N ARG A 621 7.88 -8.95 -17.78
CA ARG A 621 9.06 -8.12 -17.98
C ARG A 621 8.84 -6.70 -17.47
N ILE A 622 9.79 -6.17 -16.72
CA ILE A 622 9.80 -4.77 -16.27
C ILE A 622 11.12 -4.15 -16.69
N GLU A 623 11.06 -3.14 -17.55
CA GLU A 623 12.22 -2.33 -17.95
C GLU A 623 12.14 -0.94 -17.30
N PRO A 624 12.93 -0.67 -16.25
CA PRO A 624 12.91 0.62 -15.57
C PRO A 624 13.51 1.73 -16.43
N PHE A 625 12.94 2.93 -16.36
CA PHE A 625 13.47 4.12 -17.02
C PHE A 625 14.34 4.98 -16.08
N GLY A 626 14.07 4.94 -14.77
CA GLY A 626 14.83 5.70 -13.78
C GLY A 626 14.72 7.22 -13.98
N GLU A 627 13.50 7.70 -14.27
CA GLU A 627 13.27 9.09 -14.60
C GLU A 627 13.47 10.02 -13.38
N PRO A 628 13.84 11.30 -13.59
CA PRO A 628 14.22 12.20 -12.49
C PRO A 628 13.15 12.43 -11.42
N ARG A 629 11.87 12.23 -11.76
CA ARG A 629 10.75 12.41 -10.85
C ARG A 629 10.37 11.15 -10.07
N ASP A 630 11.02 10.02 -10.34
CA ASP A 630 10.82 8.81 -9.56
C ASP A 630 11.20 9.02 -8.10
N THR A 631 10.31 8.62 -7.21
CA THR A 631 10.49 8.75 -5.76
C THR A 631 10.40 7.40 -5.08
N TRP A 632 11.32 7.20 -4.13
CA TRP A 632 11.52 5.95 -3.42
C TRP A 632 11.18 6.20 -1.97
N VAL A 633 9.93 5.96 -1.61
CA VAL A 633 9.40 6.22 -0.29
C VAL A 633 8.89 4.94 0.32
N ARG A 634 8.92 4.88 1.64
CA ARG A 634 8.41 3.76 2.42
C ARG A 634 6.90 3.56 2.22
N GLU A 635 6.47 2.32 1.96
CA GLU A 635 5.05 1.91 2.06
C GLU A 635 4.64 1.86 3.55
N THR A 636 3.38 2.14 3.89
CA THR A 636 2.99 2.21 5.31
C THR A 636 2.91 0.84 6.00
N VAL A 637 2.45 -0.18 5.28
CA VAL A 637 2.19 -1.54 5.82
C VAL A 637 2.64 -2.65 4.86
N PRO A 638 3.93 -2.71 4.49
CA PRO A 638 4.38 -3.57 3.39
C PRO A 638 4.47 -5.07 3.71
N ASN A 639 4.36 -5.46 4.99
CA ASN A 639 4.55 -6.85 5.45
C ASN A 639 3.26 -7.59 5.81
N ILE A 640 2.09 -7.01 5.55
CA ILE A 640 0.81 -7.63 5.95
C ILE A 640 0.39 -8.68 4.92
N GLU A 641 0.06 -9.90 5.39
CA GLU A 641 -0.66 -10.94 4.62
C GLU A 641 0.05 -11.37 3.34
N TRP A 642 1.24 -11.96 3.52
CA TRP A 642 2.03 -12.62 2.49
C TRP A 642 2.25 -14.08 2.85
N ALA A 643 2.37 -14.92 1.83
CA ALA A 643 2.69 -16.33 1.99
C ALA A 643 4.11 -16.53 2.54
N THR A 644 4.29 -17.52 3.41
CA THR A 644 5.61 -17.95 3.87
C THR A 644 6.34 -18.77 2.80
N PRO A 645 7.67 -18.93 2.88
CA PRO A 645 8.45 -19.63 1.82
C PRO A 645 8.01 -21.06 1.51
N ASP A 646 7.42 -21.79 2.46
CA ASP A 646 6.86 -23.15 2.27
C ASP A 646 5.50 -23.17 1.57
N GLN A 647 4.86 -22.02 1.36
CA GLN A 647 3.59 -21.89 0.66
C GLN A 647 3.75 -21.51 -0.82
N TYR A 648 4.97 -21.33 -1.29
CA TYR A 648 5.25 -21.16 -2.72
C TYR A 648 4.98 -22.48 -3.44
N PRO A 649 4.55 -22.44 -4.71
CA PRO A 649 4.43 -23.66 -5.50
C PRO A 649 5.79 -24.39 -5.49
N GLY A 650 5.76 -25.72 -5.35
CA GLY A 650 6.98 -26.51 -5.28
C GLY A 650 7.84 -26.28 -6.52
N ASP A 651 9.16 -26.46 -6.36
CA ASP A 651 10.12 -26.33 -7.44
C ASP A 651 9.65 -27.14 -8.65
N VAL A 652 9.67 -26.53 -9.83
CA VAL A 652 9.44 -27.26 -11.08
C VAL A 652 10.51 -28.34 -11.14
N GLU A 653 10.14 -29.61 -11.36
CA GLU A 653 11.15 -30.62 -11.68
C GLU A 653 11.79 -30.21 -13.00
N VAL A 654 12.94 -29.55 -12.88
CA VAL A 654 13.79 -29.15 -13.98
C VAL A 654 14.48 -30.42 -14.48
N PRO A 655 14.30 -30.83 -15.75
CA PRO A 655 15.04 -31.95 -16.31
C PRO A 655 16.54 -31.70 -16.15
N ASP A 656 17.28 -32.68 -15.64
CA ASP A 656 18.75 -32.59 -15.60
C ASP A 656 19.25 -32.46 -17.04
N CYS A 657 19.78 -31.30 -17.38
CA CYS A 657 20.16 -30.90 -18.72
C CYS A 657 21.63 -30.49 -18.73
N PRO A 658 22.57 -31.46 -18.75
CA PRO A 658 24.00 -31.16 -18.66
C PRO A 658 24.49 -30.20 -19.75
N SER A 659 23.80 -30.17 -20.89
CA SER A 659 24.10 -29.33 -22.05
C SER A 659 23.66 -27.87 -21.89
N ASP A 660 22.82 -27.55 -20.89
CA ASP A 660 22.43 -26.19 -20.48
C ASP A 660 23.39 -25.72 -19.38
N LEU A 661 24.36 -24.90 -19.77
CA LEU A 661 25.47 -24.49 -18.91
C LEU A 661 25.19 -23.19 -18.16
N ASP A 662 24.26 -22.36 -18.64
CA ASP A 662 23.85 -21.13 -17.96
C ASP A 662 22.61 -21.32 -17.07
N GLY A 663 21.92 -22.46 -17.19
CA GLY A 663 20.80 -22.88 -16.36
C GLY A 663 19.45 -22.32 -16.80
N ASN A 664 19.34 -21.79 -18.02
CA ASN A 664 18.14 -21.12 -18.53
C ASN A 664 17.10 -22.08 -19.14
N GLN A 665 17.34 -23.40 -19.09
CA GLN A 665 16.51 -24.47 -19.68
C GLN A 665 16.44 -24.52 -21.20
N ILE A 666 17.35 -23.85 -21.90
CA ILE A 666 17.44 -23.81 -23.35
C ILE A 666 18.90 -23.99 -23.75
N VAL A 667 19.21 -25.12 -24.40
CA VAL A 667 20.52 -25.34 -25.00
C VAL A 667 20.65 -24.52 -26.28
N ASP A 668 21.42 -23.44 -26.25
CA ASP A 668 21.60 -22.54 -27.38
C ASP A 668 23.06 -22.10 -27.63
N VAL A 669 23.23 -20.96 -28.29
CA VAL A 669 24.55 -20.43 -28.64
C VAL A 669 25.34 -19.94 -27.43
N VAL A 670 24.67 -19.51 -26.35
CA VAL A 670 25.30 -19.09 -25.10
C VAL A 670 25.98 -20.29 -24.45
N ASP A 671 25.28 -21.43 -24.31
CA ASP A 671 25.87 -22.66 -23.78
C ASP A 671 27.05 -23.14 -24.62
N LEU A 672 26.93 -23.06 -25.95
CA LEU A 672 28.04 -23.41 -26.82
C LEU A 672 29.26 -22.50 -26.60
N LEU A 673 29.04 -21.19 -26.39
CA LEU A 673 30.12 -20.25 -26.13
C LEU A 673 30.76 -20.49 -24.75
N ASP A 674 29.95 -20.81 -23.74
CA ASP A 674 30.42 -21.14 -22.40
C ASP A 674 31.21 -22.44 -22.39
N MET A 675 30.71 -23.49 -23.06
CA MET A 675 31.44 -24.74 -23.26
C MET A 675 32.80 -24.51 -23.93
N LEU A 676 32.84 -23.71 -25.00
CA LEU A 676 34.10 -23.38 -25.69
C LEU A 676 35.06 -22.58 -24.79
N GLY A 677 34.53 -21.77 -23.86
CA GLY A 677 35.30 -21.11 -22.82
C GLY A 677 35.91 -22.07 -21.79
N LEU A 678 35.25 -23.21 -21.57
CA LEU A 678 35.62 -24.27 -20.64
C LEU A 678 36.45 -25.40 -21.28
N TRP A 679 36.96 -25.21 -22.50
CA TRP A 679 37.66 -26.26 -23.24
C TRP A 679 38.78 -26.95 -22.45
N GLY A 680 38.69 -28.28 -22.33
CA GLY A 680 39.63 -29.11 -21.57
C GLY A 680 39.51 -29.00 -20.04
N GLN A 681 38.48 -28.32 -19.52
CA GLN A 681 38.15 -28.29 -18.09
C GLN A 681 37.00 -29.25 -17.77
N PRO A 682 36.94 -29.81 -16.54
CA PRO A 682 35.82 -30.66 -16.10
C PRO A 682 34.46 -29.93 -16.05
N GLU A 683 34.45 -28.61 -15.89
CA GLU A 683 33.22 -27.82 -15.74
C GLU A 683 32.40 -27.73 -17.04
N GLY A 684 32.99 -28.04 -18.21
CA GLY A 684 32.29 -28.08 -19.51
C GLY A 684 32.02 -29.50 -20.02
N ASP A 685 32.20 -30.52 -19.18
CA ASP A 685 31.97 -31.93 -19.51
C ASP A 685 30.49 -32.28 -19.33
N VAL A 686 29.75 -32.26 -20.43
CA VAL A 686 28.29 -32.53 -20.45
C VAL A 686 28.01 -34.01 -20.68
N THR A 687 29.02 -34.78 -21.09
CA THR A 687 28.90 -36.24 -21.29
C THR A 687 29.30 -37.07 -20.07
N GLY A 688 29.91 -36.45 -19.07
CA GLY A 688 30.31 -37.04 -17.80
C GLY A 688 31.56 -37.92 -17.88
N ASP A 689 32.43 -37.71 -18.87
CA ASP A 689 33.65 -38.50 -19.08
C ASP A 689 34.92 -37.94 -18.42
N GLY A 690 34.81 -36.75 -17.84
CA GLY A 690 35.80 -36.00 -17.10
C GLY A 690 36.58 -34.97 -17.92
N GLN A 691 36.26 -34.72 -19.20
CA GLN A 691 36.93 -33.72 -20.04
C GLN A 691 35.96 -33.01 -20.99
N CYS A 692 35.95 -31.67 -21.01
CA CYS A 692 35.32 -30.93 -22.10
C CYS A 692 36.14 -31.04 -23.40
N ASP A 693 35.64 -31.77 -24.38
CA ASP A 693 36.21 -31.90 -25.72
C ASP A 693 35.17 -31.83 -26.86
N VAL A 694 35.52 -32.35 -28.03
CA VAL A 694 34.63 -32.28 -29.21
C VAL A 694 33.38 -33.13 -29.05
N VAL A 695 33.41 -34.15 -28.18
CA VAL A 695 32.27 -35.02 -27.89
C VAL A 695 31.20 -34.26 -27.12
N ASP A 696 31.58 -33.39 -26.18
CA ASP A 696 30.66 -32.51 -25.45
C ASP A 696 30.01 -31.50 -26.38
N VAL A 697 30.77 -30.91 -27.32
CA VAL A 697 30.18 -30.01 -28.33
C VAL A 697 29.14 -30.73 -29.19
N LEU A 698 29.38 -32.00 -29.52
CA LEU A 698 28.42 -32.78 -30.29
C LEU A 698 27.19 -33.19 -29.45
N ALA A 699 27.36 -33.41 -28.16
CA ALA A 699 26.25 -33.68 -27.23
C ALA A 699 25.39 -32.42 -27.05
N LEU A 700 26.00 -31.28 -26.77
CA LEU A 700 25.32 -29.99 -26.67
C LEU A 700 24.54 -29.65 -27.95
N ILE A 701 25.16 -29.81 -29.12
CA ILE A 701 24.46 -29.58 -30.40
C ILE A 701 23.34 -30.60 -30.64
N ALA A 702 23.44 -31.82 -30.11
CA ALA A 702 22.37 -32.80 -30.22
C ALA A 702 21.16 -32.46 -29.33
N ASP A 703 21.41 -31.79 -28.21
CA ASP A 703 20.40 -31.36 -27.23
C ASP A 703 19.83 -29.96 -27.53
N TRP A 704 20.21 -29.36 -28.67
CA TRP A 704 19.87 -27.98 -29.03
C TRP A 704 18.36 -27.68 -28.96
N GLY A 705 18.01 -26.64 -28.23
CA GLY A 705 16.64 -26.23 -27.93
C GLY A 705 16.27 -26.46 -26.45
N PRO A 706 14.97 -26.40 -26.11
CA PRO A 706 14.51 -26.56 -24.74
C PRO A 706 14.89 -27.92 -24.14
N CYS A 707 15.32 -27.93 -22.89
CA CYS A 707 15.60 -29.14 -22.13
C CYS A 707 14.31 -30.00 -22.00
N ALA A 708 14.43 -31.32 -22.19
CA ALA A 708 13.29 -32.23 -22.38
C ALA A 708 13.40 -33.57 -21.65
#